data_AF-A0A5C1W7X0-F1
#
_entry.id   AF-A0A5C1W7X0-F1
#
_cell.length_a   1.000
_cell.length_b   1.000
_cell.length_c   1.000
_cell.angle_alpha   90.00
_cell.angle_beta   90.00
_cell.angle_gamma   90.00
#
_symmetry.space_group_name_H-M   'P 1'
#
loop_
_entity.id
_entity.type
_entity.pdbx_description
1 polymer ?
#
loop_
_entity_poly.entity_id
_entity_poly.type
_entity_poly.pdbx_seq_one_letter_code
_entity_poly.pdbx_strand_id
1 'polypeptide(L)'
;MLGVIYRTCRAEMRLVGLQSSRFRYSILATLLLLTALIVDNSSAIAQQAAWTDCRSAQNAEAKISACSRAISTLRDKSQLERAYLRRGNAYMEQRQFALAVVDFTKIIALHPGVAGYYDDRQAAYKGLGNFQAALNDANTAISLAPKLAFAYQSRGLLLDSVGQSQQALTDFNTVISMEPRNPSYLNIRGETLVKLGRAGEALADFNNALIFDPAAVYVLKGRAKANAQLGNKQAALSDIRSFVQAFPTDIDAPGIQAAIQGAAGPVQAATRSDQSGSSAQTRVTGSVTKANVLTTFCRPTDIEGDNCKVARGYPSDDTDTTCNVELNGGIFEQRYGGQTIVYASYRSDCEPHATNYGGSVLLERKASSINLISFVRGSSVGEDCAKVPGDYDTDSLYCISQYDGMGEHDTTLASYSPARQNADNYNAIDTASVISASTHYENDPVDCSKRVVYLEVGKVRPGPKDQTLLVDVKYADNEMIKAACASGGYKPTGDDTAPKGSVFLAPGKAKKESFVYDIQSREFLPLRRYLDDGTIPKPSTPAPVVATAPINENRVALVIGNSTYKNVPALPNPQDDASAVADKFKALGFRTVTLIINASQAEMMSALSDFSDIANQADWAVIYFAGHGLVVDGKNYLVPVDASLKTDRQVALQAISLDQMMGAINGAKKLRLVFLDACRDDPFLKQMTFATAKRSMSRGLARIEPETGTLVAYAARDGAVAADGNAGSHSPFTTALLDNIGTPGVELNLMLRKVRDDVMRATDNEQEPFNYGSLPGQEYYFSRR
;
A
#
# COMPACT_ATOMS: atom_id res chain seq x y z
N MET A 1 -16.64 18.04 44.61
CA MET A 1 -16.86 19.50 44.79
C MET A 1 -18.32 19.92 44.67
N LEU A 2 -19.02 19.64 43.56
CA LEU A 2 -20.44 19.99 43.37
C LEU A 2 -21.39 19.46 44.47
N GLY A 3 -21.19 18.22 44.94
CA GLY A 3 -21.98 17.63 46.04
C GLY A 3 -21.71 18.23 47.43
N VAL A 4 -20.58 18.93 47.62
CA VAL A 4 -20.25 19.63 48.87
C VAL A 4 -20.92 21.01 48.86
N ILE A 5 -20.79 21.75 47.75
CA ILE A 5 -21.40 23.08 47.54
C ILE A 5 -22.93 23.02 47.68
N TYR A 6 -23.57 21.97 47.13
CA TYR A 6 -25.03 21.80 47.24
C TYR A 6 -25.50 21.57 48.69
N ARG A 7 -24.67 20.92 49.53
CA ARG A 7 -25.00 20.67 50.95
C ARG A 7 -24.83 21.92 51.80
N THR A 8 -23.81 22.74 51.55
CA THR A 8 -23.61 24.02 52.25
C THR A 8 -24.69 25.04 51.90
N CYS A 9 -25.08 25.13 50.62
CA CYS A 9 -26.11 26.07 50.17
C CYS A 9 -27.52 25.72 50.71
N ARG A 10 -27.80 24.42 50.92
CA ARG A 10 -29.06 23.95 51.54
C ARG A 10 -29.16 24.26 53.03
N ALA A 11 -28.03 24.37 53.73
CA ALA A 11 -27.98 24.70 55.15
C ALA A 11 -28.26 26.19 55.39
N GLU A 12 -27.69 27.08 54.57
CA GLU A 12 -27.90 28.53 54.71
C GLU A 12 -29.29 29.01 54.25
N MET A 13 -29.88 28.38 53.23
CA MET A 13 -31.23 28.74 52.76
C MET A 13 -32.36 28.46 53.78
N ARG A 14 -32.11 27.64 54.81
CA ARG A 14 -33.05 27.44 55.92
C ARG A 14 -33.02 28.58 56.95
N LEU A 15 -31.96 29.37 57.01
CA LEU A 15 -31.78 30.43 58.01
C LEU A 15 -32.39 31.78 57.59
N VAL A 16 -32.69 32.00 56.31
CA VAL A 16 -33.08 33.34 55.79
C VAL A 16 -34.57 33.48 55.40
N GLY A 17 -35.41 32.46 55.63
CA GLY A 17 -36.87 32.61 55.49
C GLY A 17 -37.40 33.00 54.10
N LEU A 18 -36.61 32.85 53.04
CA LEU A 18 -37.02 33.20 51.67
C LEU A 18 -37.72 32.01 50.97
N GLN A 19 -39.06 31.99 51.03
CA GLN A 19 -39.91 30.96 50.41
C GLN A 19 -40.47 31.35 49.02
N SER A 20 -39.87 32.28 48.26
CA SER A 20 -40.38 32.58 46.91
C SER A 20 -39.72 31.67 45.85
N SER A 21 -40.55 30.96 45.08
CA SER A 21 -40.13 30.05 44.01
C SER A 21 -39.29 30.76 42.94
N ARG A 22 -39.52 32.05 42.70
CA ARG A 22 -38.78 32.88 41.74
C ARG A 22 -37.29 33.01 42.04
N PHE A 23 -36.90 33.06 43.32
CA PHE A 23 -35.49 33.20 43.71
C PHE A 23 -34.70 31.90 43.48
N ARG A 24 -35.35 30.74 43.67
CA ARG A 24 -34.74 29.41 43.41
C ARG A 24 -34.44 29.20 41.94
N TYR A 25 -35.33 29.61 41.04
CA TYR A 25 -35.09 29.54 39.60
C TYR A 25 -33.99 30.49 39.14
N SER A 26 -33.89 31.69 39.73
CA SER A 26 -32.83 32.63 39.36
C SER A 26 -31.43 32.15 39.75
N ILE A 27 -31.27 31.53 40.93
CA ILE A 27 -29.99 30.96 41.39
C ILE A 27 -29.61 29.72 40.59
N LEU A 28 -30.57 28.85 40.26
CA LEU A 28 -30.33 27.69 39.40
C LEU A 28 -29.94 28.12 37.97
N ALA A 29 -30.57 29.16 37.43
CA ALA A 29 -30.24 29.70 36.11
C ALA A 29 -28.83 30.31 36.06
N THR A 30 -28.41 31.07 37.08
CA THR A 30 -27.04 31.60 37.15
C THR A 30 -26.00 30.52 37.40
N LEU A 31 -26.29 29.50 38.22
CA LEU A 31 -25.40 28.35 38.39
C LEU A 31 -25.25 27.55 37.10
N LEU A 32 -26.33 27.32 36.36
CA LEU A 32 -26.29 26.68 35.04
C LEU A 32 -25.44 27.49 34.03
N LEU A 33 -25.64 28.82 33.99
CA LEU A 33 -24.84 29.73 33.15
C LEU A 33 -23.35 29.75 33.55
N LEU A 34 -23.03 29.79 34.85
CA LEU A 34 -21.64 29.71 35.32
C LEU A 34 -21.02 28.35 35.00
N THR A 35 -21.75 27.25 35.16
CA THR A 35 -21.24 25.92 34.79
C THR A 35 -21.01 25.78 33.28
N ALA A 36 -21.89 26.35 32.45
CA ALA A 36 -21.69 26.37 31.00
C ALA A 36 -20.42 27.16 30.63
N LEU A 37 -20.23 28.36 31.20
CA LEU A 37 -19.04 29.19 30.98
C LEU A 37 -17.73 28.52 31.46
N ILE A 38 -17.75 27.76 32.56
CA ILE A 38 -16.58 27.03 33.08
C ILE A 38 -16.24 25.81 32.20
N VAL A 39 -17.24 25.10 31.70
CA VAL A 39 -17.04 23.93 30.80
C VAL A 39 -16.50 24.38 29.44
N ASP A 40 -17.00 25.49 28.90
CA ASP A 40 -16.50 26.04 27.62
C ASP A 40 -15.03 26.47 27.73
N ASN A 41 -14.63 27.12 28.83
CA ASN A 41 -13.25 27.57 29.02
C ASN A 41 -12.24 26.43 29.22
N SER A 42 -12.64 25.34 29.87
CA SER A 42 -11.75 24.18 30.09
C SER A 42 -11.51 23.38 28.81
N SER A 43 -12.50 23.34 27.90
CA SER A 43 -12.35 22.71 26.58
C SER A 43 -11.40 23.48 25.64
N ALA A 44 -11.40 24.82 25.71
CA ALA A 44 -10.54 25.67 24.90
C ALA A 44 -9.06 25.57 25.32
N ILE A 45 -8.80 25.50 26.64
CA ILE A 45 -7.44 25.32 27.19
C ILE A 45 -6.86 23.96 26.76
N ALA A 46 -7.67 22.90 26.81
CA ALA A 46 -7.24 21.56 26.39
C ALA A 46 -6.93 21.48 24.88
N GLN A 47 -7.73 22.14 24.03
CA GLN A 47 -7.46 22.25 22.59
C GLN A 47 -6.15 22.99 22.30
N GLN A 48 -5.91 24.11 23.00
CA GLN A 48 -4.70 24.91 22.82
C GLN A 48 -3.44 24.16 23.30
N ALA A 49 -3.52 23.39 24.39
CA ALA A 49 -2.43 22.54 24.85
C ALA A 49 -2.10 21.45 23.83
N ALA A 50 -3.11 20.72 23.33
CA ALA A 50 -2.91 19.65 22.35
C ALA A 50 -2.31 20.17 21.03
N TRP A 51 -2.75 21.34 20.54
CA TRP A 51 -2.11 22.00 19.40
C TRP A 51 -0.65 22.37 19.68
N THR A 52 -0.35 22.85 20.88
CA THR A 52 1.01 23.26 21.25
C THR A 52 1.96 22.06 21.24
N ASP A 53 1.53 20.90 21.74
CA ASP A 53 2.32 19.66 21.71
C ASP A 53 2.56 19.18 20.26
N CYS A 54 1.51 19.17 19.44
CA CYS A 54 1.65 18.85 18.01
C CYS A 54 2.64 19.80 17.32
N ARG A 55 2.60 21.10 17.68
CA ARG A 55 3.45 22.13 17.10
C ARG A 55 4.90 22.10 17.60
N SER A 56 5.18 21.57 18.78
CA SER A 56 6.54 21.53 19.35
C SER A 56 7.29 20.22 19.10
N ALA A 57 6.58 19.15 18.72
CA ALA A 57 7.18 17.84 18.47
C ALA A 57 8.23 17.85 17.35
N GLN A 58 9.42 17.30 17.61
CA GLN A 58 10.58 17.42 16.70
C GLN A 58 10.80 16.22 15.77
N ASN A 59 10.78 14.99 16.28
CA ASN A 59 10.95 13.79 15.46
C ASN A 59 9.62 13.27 14.90
N ALA A 60 9.68 12.43 13.88
CA ALA A 60 8.50 11.93 13.17
C ALA A 60 7.49 11.22 14.11
N GLU A 61 7.96 10.37 15.01
CA GLU A 61 7.11 9.61 15.92
C GLU A 61 6.36 10.52 16.91
N ALA A 62 7.06 11.47 17.52
CA ALA A 62 6.47 12.47 18.41
C ALA A 62 5.46 13.36 17.68
N LYS A 63 5.75 13.77 16.43
CA LYS A 63 4.81 14.51 15.57
C LYS A 63 3.54 13.68 15.35
N ILE A 64 3.68 12.40 14.98
CA ILE A 64 2.54 11.51 14.74
C ILE A 64 1.66 11.39 15.99
N SER A 65 2.26 11.09 17.13
CA SER A 65 1.55 10.90 18.41
C SER A 65 0.84 12.19 18.86
N ALA A 66 1.55 13.31 18.89
CA ALA A 66 1.02 14.59 19.37
C ALA A 66 -0.05 15.18 18.44
N CYS A 67 0.17 15.15 17.12
CA CYS A 67 -0.81 15.65 16.17
C CYS A 67 -2.05 14.77 16.06
N SER A 68 -1.93 13.45 16.27
CA SER A 68 -3.11 12.57 16.35
C SER A 68 -4.03 12.93 17.53
N ARG A 69 -3.44 13.23 18.70
CA ARG A 69 -4.23 13.73 19.85
C ARG A 69 -4.89 15.06 19.53
N ALA A 70 -4.14 16.00 18.95
CA ALA A 70 -4.66 17.32 18.58
C ALA A 70 -5.83 17.23 17.59
N ILE A 71 -5.72 16.43 16.54
CA ILE A 71 -6.77 16.29 15.51
C ILE A 71 -8.12 15.85 16.12
N SER A 72 -8.11 15.01 17.16
CA SER A 72 -9.35 14.55 17.81
C SER A 72 -10.11 15.66 18.56
N THR A 73 -9.40 16.67 19.05
CA THR A 73 -9.95 17.72 19.91
C THR A 73 -10.13 19.06 19.18
N LEU A 74 -9.32 19.34 18.17
CA LEU A 74 -9.34 20.60 17.44
C LEU A 74 -10.66 20.83 16.70
N ARG A 75 -11.07 22.09 16.67
CA ARG A 75 -12.25 22.58 15.94
C ARG A 75 -11.91 23.68 14.94
N ASP A 76 -10.81 24.40 15.17
CA ASP A 76 -10.31 25.41 14.24
C ASP A 76 -9.76 24.76 12.96
N LYS A 77 -10.27 25.17 11.80
CA LYS A 77 -9.88 24.59 10.51
C LYS A 77 -8.41 24.82 10.19
N SER A 78 -7.85 25.97 10.55
CA SER A 78 -6.45 26.30 10.28
C SER A 78 -5.49 25.47 11.15
N GLN A 79 -5.84 25.22 12.41
CA GLN A 79 -5.09 24.31 13.27
C GLN A 79 -5.23 22.85 12.81
N LEU A 80 -6.41 22.42 12.36
CA LEU A 80 -6.60 21.08 11.80
C LEU A 80 -5.76 20.86 10.55
N GLU A 81 -5.79 21.81 9.59
CA GLU A 81 -4.95 21.79 8.40
C GLU A 81 -3.46 21.59 8.75
N ARG A 82 -2.92 22.42 9.65
CA ARG A 82 -1.51 22.31 10.06
C ARG A 82 -1.20 21.02 10.80
N ALA A 83 -2.13 20.50 11.61
CA ALA A 83 -1.94 19.26 12.34
C ALA A 83 -1.92 18.05 11.38
N TYR A 84 -2.83 18.01 10.39
CA TYR A 84 -2.80 17.01 9.32
C TYR A 84 -1.53 17.14 8.48
N LEU A 85 -1.11 18.35 8.11
CA LEU A 85 0.11 18.55 7.32
C LEU A 85 1.35 18.03 8.04
N ARG A 86 1.51 18.38 9.32
CA ARG A 86 2.65 17.89 10.13
C ARG A 86 2.66 16.39 10.28
N ARG A 87 1.49 15.77 10.51
CA ARG A 87 1.39 14.32 10.67
C ARG A 87 1.61 13.59 9.34
N GLY A 88 1.03 14.09 8.25
CA GLY A 88 1.26 13.60 6.89
C GLY A 88 2.75 13.62 6.52
N ASN A 89 3.45 14.73 6.78
CA ASN A 89 4.89 14.84 6.53
C ASN A 89 5.70 13.88 7.42
N ALA A 90 5.32 13.70 8.68
CA ALA A 90 5.95 12.70 9.55
C ALA A 90 5.72 11.26 9.06
N TYR A 91 4.55 10.96 8.48
CA TYR A 91 4.32 9.69 7.81
C TYR A 91 5.19 9.52 6.55
N MET A 92 5.42 10.60 5.78
CA MET A 92 6.36 10.58 4.66
C MET A 92 7.81 10.29 5.11
N GLU A 93 8.27 10.93 6.19
CA GLU A 93 9.59 10.69 6.80
C GLU A 93 9.77 9.21 7.19
N GLN A 94 8.71 8.58 7.71
CA GLN A 94 8.71 7.16 8.11
C GLN A 94 8.33 6.19 6.99
N ARG A 95 8.21 6.66 5.74
CA ARG A 95 7.79 5.87 4.56
C ARG A 95 6.39 5.21 4.71
N GLN A 96 5.56 5.72 5.61
CA GLN A 96 4.17 5.29 5.81
C GLN A 96 3.23 6.01 4.84
N PHE A 97 3.50 5.86 3.54
CA PHE A 97 2.90 6.67 2.47
C PHE A 97 1.36 6.60 2.40
N ALA A 98 0.77 5.44 2.72
CA ALA A 98 -0.69 5.28 2.72
C ALA A 98 -1.38 6.16 3.78
N LEU A 99 -0.77 6.32 4.96
CA LEU A 99 -1.28 7.19 6.02
C LEU A 99 -1.08 8.67 5.66
N ALA A 100 0.02 9.01 4.99
CA ALA A 100 0.26 10.35 4.46
C ALA A 100 -0.82 10.76 3.44
N VAL A 101 -1.21 9.85 2.51
CA VAL A 101 -2.30 10.10 1.55
C VAL A 101 -3.61 10.44 2.25
N VAL A 102 -3.95 9.75 3.34
CA VAL A 102 -5.16 10.02 4.12
C VAL A 102 -5.14 11.43 4.68
N ASP A 103 -4.03 11.84 5.30
CA ASP A 103 -3.89 13.17 5.89
C ASP A 103 -3.90 14.28 4.83
N PHE A 104 -3.14 14.13 3.74
CA PHE A 104 -3.15 15.11 2.65
C PHE A 104 -4.52 15.21 1.98
N THR A 105 -5.27 14.12 1.89
CA THR A 105 -6.67 14.15 1.40
C THR A 105 -7.59 14.96 2.32
N LYS A 106 -7.40 14.89 3.64
CA LYS A 106 -8.14 15.75 4.58
C LYS A 106 -7.78 17.21 4.39
N ILE A 107 -6.52 17.53 4.15
CA ILE A 107 -6.08 18.92 3.90
C ILE A 107 -6.66 19.45 2.59
N ILE A 108 -6.62 18.67 1.51
CA ILE A 108 -7.24 19.04 0.22
C ILE A 108 -8.74 19.27 0.38
N ALA A 109 -9.44 18.47 1.19
CA ALA A 109 -10.85 18.69 1.47
C ALA A 109 -11.12 20.00 2.24
N LEU A 110 -10.18 20.47 3.06
CA LEU A 110 -10.26 21.76 3.74
C LEU A 110 -9.91 22.93 2.79
N HIS A 111 -8.95 22.72 1.89
CA HIS A 111 -8.37 23.75 1.02
C HIS A 111 -8.13 23.22 -0.41
N PRO A 112 -9.18 23.01 -1.21
CA PRO A 112 -9.08 22.33 -2.51
C PRO A 112 -8.36 23.15 -3.59
N GLY A 113 -8.16 24.46 -3.38
CA GLY A 113 -7.51 25.37 -4.33
C GLY A 113 -6.00 25.56 -4.13
N VAL A 114 -5.38 24.84 -3.20
CA VAL A 114 -3.95 25.02 -2.89
C VAL A 114 -3.15 23.92 -3.59
N ALA A 115 -2.38 24.30 -4.61
CA ALA A 115 -1.59 23.38 -5.43
C ALA A 115 -0.60 22.53 -4.61
N GLY A 116 0.01 23.10 -3.57
CA GLY A 116 1.01 22.41 -2.74
C GLY A 116 0.51 21.11 -2.10
N TYR A 117 -0.75 21.05 -1.65
CA TYR A 117 -1.26 19.83 -1.02
C TYR A 117 -1.49 18.69 -2.01
N TYR A 118 -1.75 19.01 -3.28
CA TYR A 118 -1.78 17.99 -4.33
C TYR A 118 -0.38 17.49 -4.60
N ASP A 119 0.65 18.35 -4.57
CA ASP A 119 2.04 17.93 -4.70
C ASP A 119 2.49 17.02 -3.54
N ASP A 120 2.11 17.36 -2.30
CA ASP A 120 2.37 16.52 -1.12
C ASP A 120 1.73 15.13 -1.25
N ARG A 121 0.46 15.08 -1.70
CA ARG A 121 -0.24 13.81 -1.92
C ARG A 121 0.30 13.05 -3.13
N GLN A 122 0.72 13.76 -4.17
CA GLN A 122 1.41 13.20 -5.33
C GLN A 122 2.69 12.47 -4.88
N ALA A 123 3.50 13.09 -4.03
CA ALA A 123 4.71 12.48 -3.50
C ALA A 123 4.39 11.21 -2.70
N ALA A 124 3.33 11.22 -1.90
CA ALA A 124 2.86 10.05 -1.18
C ALA A 124 2.40 8.93 -2.13
N TYR A 125 1.63 9.25 -3.17
CA TYR A 125 1.23 8.28 -4.19
C TYR A 125 2.41 7.70 -4.96
N LYS A 126 3.43 8.52 -5.26
CA LYS A 126 4.70 8.05 -5.86
C LYS A 126 5.40 7.05 -4.93
N GLY A 127 5.45 7.33 -3.63
CA GLY A 127 6.01 6.39 -2.64
C GLY A 127 5.28 5.04 -2.57
N LEU A 128 3.98 5.02 -2.88
CA LEU A 128 3.17 3.79 -2.99
C LEU A 128 3.31 3.08 -4.35
N GLY A 129 4.06 3.64 -5.31
CA GLY A 129 4.09 3.16 -6.69
C GLY A 129 2.79 3.43 -7.46
N ASN A 130 1.86 4.22 -6.93
CA ASN A 130 0.64 4.63 -7.62
C ASN A 130 0.92 5.84 -8.52
N PHE A 131 1.68 5.60 -9.59
CA PHE A 131 2.15 6.65 -10.48
C PHE A 131 1.02 7.40 -11.21
N GLN A 132 -0.11 6.75 -11.46
CA GLN A 132 -1.25 7.41 -12.12
C GLN A 132 -1.94 8.41 -11.19
N ALA A 133 -2.20 8.05 -9.93
CA ALA A 133 -2.77 8.99 -8.96
C ALA A 133 -1.80 10.15 -8.70
N ALA A 134 -0.50 9.86 -8.66
CA ALA A 134 0.53 10.88 -8.58
C ALA A 134 0.49 11.84 -9.78
N LEU A 135 0.39 11.34 -11.01
CA LEU A 135 0.30 12.18 -12.22
C LEU A 135 -0.97 13.05 -12.22
N ASN A 136 -2.09 12.51 -11.75
CA ASN A 136 -3.34 13.26 -11.65
C ASN A 136 -3.23 14.43 -10.66
N ASP A 137 -2.64 14.20 -9.50
CA ASP A 137 -2.41 15.26 -8.51
C ASP A 137 -1.39 16.29 -9.02
N ALA A 138 -0.32 15.87 -9.72
CA ALA A 138 0.61 16.79 -10.36
C ALA A 138 -0.07 17.68 -11.43
N ASN A 139 -0.92 17.09 -12.27
CA ASN A 139 -1.71 17.83 -13.25
C ASN A 139 -2.67 18.82 -12.58
N THR A 140 -3.29 18.40 -11.48
CA THR A 140 -4.17 19.27 -10.71
C THR A 140 -3.40 20.44 -10.10
N ALA A 141 -2.23 20.19 -9.49
CA ALA A 141 -1.36 21.22 -8.96
C ALA A 141 -0.97 22.27 -10.02
N ILE A 142 -0.60 21.83 -11.23
CA ILE A 142 -0.30 22.71 -12.37
C ILE A 142 -1.54 23.50 -12.81
N SER A 143 -2.72 22.87 -12.87
CA SER A 143 -3.96 23.54 -13.26
C SER A 143 -4.36 24.65 -12.27
N LEU A 144 -4.10 24.45 -10.98
CA LEU A 144 -4.39 25.41 -9.92
C LEU A 144 -3.36 26.55 -9.88
N ALA A 145 -2.09 26.25 -10.20
CA ALA A 145 -1.00 27.21 -10.16
C ALA A 145 -0.10 27.10 -11.41
N PRO A 146 -0.56 27.54 -12.60
CA PRO A 146 0.14 27.31 -13.87
C PRO A 146 1.46 28.07 -14.02
N LYS A 147 1.76 28.99 -13.12
CA LYS A 147 3.03 29.75 -13.05
C LYS A 147 3.98 29.24 -11.94
N LEU A 148 3.63 28.14 -11.27
CA LEU A 148 4.45 27.57 -10.20
C LEU A 148 5.47 26.60 -10.79
N ALA A 149 6.72 27.05 -10.90
CA ALA A 149 7.82 26.25 -11.45
C ALA A 149 7.97 24.88 -10.74
N PHE A 150 7.85 24.86 -9.42
CA PHE A 150 7.93 23.64 -8.62
C PHE A 150 6.93 22.55 -9.04
N ALA A 151 5.69 22.91 -9.44
CA ALA A 151 4.69 21.91 -9.85
C ALA A 151 5.08 21.19 -11.15
N TYR A 152 5.66 21.91 -12.11
CA TYR A 152 6.21 21.30 -13.32
C TYR A 152 7.47 20.48 -13.03
N GLN A 153 8.32 20.94 -12.10
CA GLN A 153 9.48 20.16 -11.65
C GLN A 153 9.04 18.82 -11.05
N SER A 154 8.09 18.82 -10.13
CA SER A 154 7.57 17.60 -9.48
C SER A 154 6.97 16.64 -10.51
N ARG A 155 6.15 17.13 -11.44
CA ARG A 155 5.61 16.29 -12.53
C ARG A 155 6.70 15.76 -13.46
N GLY A 156 7.67 16.59 -13.83
CA GLY A 156 8.79 16.18 -14.66
C GLY A 156 9.63 15.07 -14.00
N LEU A 157 9.95 15.21 -12.71
CA LEU A 157 10.67 14.18 -11.95
C LEU A 157 9.86 12.88 -11.79
N LEU A 158 8.53 12.99 -11.66
CA LEU A 158 7.65 11.83 -11.65
C LEU A 158 7.64 11.13 -13.01
N LEU A 159 7.46 11.86 -14.11
CA LEU A 159 7.48 11.35 -15.48
C LEU A 159 8.82 10.67 -15.82
N ASP A 160 9.94 11.30 -15.45
CA ASP A 160 11.27 10.73 -15.68
C ASP A 160 11.49 9.44 -14.87
N SER A 161 10.95 9.35 -13.64
CA SER A 161 11.03 8.13 -12.82
C SER A 161 10.23 6.95 -13.37
N VAL A 162 9.24 7.19 -14.23
CA VAL A 162 8.44 6.14 -14.91
C VAL A 162 8.85 5.94 -16.37
N GLY A 163 10.04 6.42 -16.75
CA GLY A 163 10.61 6.22 -18.10
C GLY A 163 10.04 7.16 -19.17
N GLN A 164 9.21 8.14 -18.81
CA GLN A 164 8.65 9.12 -19.74
C GLN A 164 9.54 10.37 -19.87
N SER A 165 10.85 10.17 -20.03
CA SER A 165 11.86 11.24 -20.04
C SER A 165 11.63 12.31 -21.11
N GLN A 166 11.01 11.97 -22.24
CA GLN A 166 10.69 12.94 -23.30
C GLN A 166 9.58 13.92 -22.88
N GLN A 167 8.61 13.46 -22.10
CA GLN A 167 7.58 14.33 -21.54
C GLN A 167 8.14 15.15 -20.38
N ALA A 168 8.95 14.53 -19.52
CA ALA A 168 9.66 15.22 -18.44
C ALA A 168 10.49 16.40 -18.97
N LEU A 169 11.17 16.22 -20.11
CA LEU A 169 11.93 17.28 -20.77
C LEU A 169 11.06 18.50 -21.13
N THR A 170 9.79 18.30 -21.48
CA THR A 170 8.85 19.40 -21.78
C THR A 170 8.56 20.23 -20.53
N ASP A 171 8.39 19.57 -19.39
CA ASP A 171 8.19 20.23 -18.11
C ASP A 171 9.45 20.96 -17.65
N PHE A 172 10.63 20.33 -17.78
CA PHE A 172 11.89 20.97 -17.42
C PHE A 172 12.21 22.19 -18.31
N ASN A 173 11.85 22.15 -19.60
CA ASN A 173 11.91 23.34 -20.45
C ASN A 173 11.00 24.47 -19.95
N THR A 174 9.80 24.13 -19.51
CA THR A 174 8.85 25.09 -18.92
C THR A 174 9.44 25.71 -17.66
N VAL A 175 9.99 24.90 -16.76
CA VAL A 175 10.64 25.36 -15.52
C VAL A 175 11.82 26.29 -15.80
N ILE A 176 12.69 25.94 -16.76
CA ILE A 176 13.84 26.77 -17.14
C ILE A 176 13.40 28.08 -17.82
N SER A 177 12.27 28.09 -18.54
CA SER A 177 11.73 29.33 -19.09
C SER A 177 11.26 30.31 -18.01
N MET A 178 10.83 29.79 -16.85
CA MET A 178 10.43 30.60 -15.69
C MET A 178 11.64 31.06 -14.88
N GLU A 179 12.61 30.18 -14.64
CA GLU A 179 13.80 30.44 -13.83
C GLU A 179 15.09 30.04 -14.58
N PRO A 180 15.54 30.83 -15.56
CA PRO A 180 16.61 30.43 -16.49
C PRO A 180 18.01 30.37 -15.87
N ARG A 181 18.19 30.92 -14.67
CA ARG A 181 19.49 30.98 -13.96
C ARG A 181 19.56 30.05 -12.75
N ASN A 182 18.59 29.15 -12.58
CA ASN A 182 18.56 28.21 -11.47
C ASN A 182 19.43 26.97 -11.78
N PRO A 183 20.57 26.76 -11.08
CA PRO A 183 21.48 25.65 -11.37
C PRO A 183 20.83 24.28 -11.18
N SER A 184 19.89 24.14 -10.25
CA SER A 184 19.19 22.87 -9.99
C SER A 184 18.28 22.47 -11.14
N TYR A 185 17.61 23.43 -11.78
CA TYR A 185 16.74 23.17 -12.94
C TYR A 185 17.54 22.83 -14.20
N LEU A 186 18.65 23.53 -14.42
CA LEU A 186 19.61 23.19 -15.46
C LEU A 186 20.20 21.79 -15.24
N ASN A 187 20.50 21.42 -13.98
CA ASN A 187 20.98 20.08 -13.66
C ASN A 187 19.96 19.00 -14.00
N ILE A 188 18.70 19.16 -13.54
CA ILE A 188 17.64 18.17 -13.77
C ILE A 188 17.37 17.99 -15.27
N ARG A 189 17.32 19.10 -16.05
CA ARG A 189 17.18 18.99 -17.50
C ARG A 189 18.40 18.33 -18.13
N GLY A 190 19.60 18.72 -17.73
CA GLY A 190 20.85 18.15 -18.22
C GLY A 190 20.93 16.64 -17.99
N GLU A 191 20.55 16.15 -16.81
CA GLU A 191 20.51 14.71 -16.51
C GLU A 191 19.50 13.97 -17.40
N THR A 192 18.34 14.57 -17.63
CA THR A 192 17.30 14.01 -18.51
C THR A 192 17.79 13.96 -19.97
N LEU A 193 18.49 15.00 -20.43
CA LEU A 193 19.10 15.06 -21.76
C LEU A 193 20.19 13.99 -21.94
N VAL A 194 21.01 13.72 -20.92
CA VAL A 194 22.00 12.62 -20.93
C VAL A 194 21.30 11.27 -21.08
N LYS A 195 20.19 11.01 -20.36
CA LYS A 195 19.40 9.78 -20.48
C LYS A 195 18.83 9.61 -21.90
N LEU A 196 18.44 10.70 -22.54
CA LEU A 196 17.94 10.73 -23.91
C LEU A 196 19.05 10.72 -24.99
N GLY A 197 20.33 10.60 -24.60
CA GLY A 197 21.46 10.61 -25.53
C GLY A 197 21.79 11.99 -26.13
N ARG A 198 21.19 13.07 -25.63
CA ARG A 198 21.37 14.46 -26.09
C ARG A 198 22.49 15.16 -25.32
N ALA A 199 23.66 14.51 -25.31
CA ALA A 199 24.80 14.89 -24.47
C ALA A 199 25.33 16.32 -24.73
N GLY A 200 25.27 16.79 -25.99
CA GLY A 200 25.72 18.14 -26.36
C GLY A 200 24.90 19.24 -25.69
N GLU A 201 23.57 19.08 -25.65
CA GLU A 201 22.66 20.03 -24.99
C GLU A 201 22.78 19.93 -23.47
N ALA A 202 22.92 18.71 -22.93
CA ALA A 202 23.17 18.51 -21.51
C ALA A 202 24.44 19.23 -21.05
N LEU A 203 25.53 19.14 -21.82
CA LEU A 203 26.80 19.80 -21.52
C LEU A 203 26.64 21.32 -21.44
N ALA A 204 25.82 21.91 -22.31
CA ALA A 204 25.53 23.35 -22.26
C ALA A 204 24.79 23.73 -20.98
N ASP A 205 23.79 22.95 -20.56
CA ASP A 205 23.06 23.18 -19.31
C ASP A 205 23.95 23.08 -18.08
N PHE A 206 24.79 22.03 -18.01
CA PHE A 206 25.72 21.86 -16.90
C PHE A 206 26.77 22.96 -16.83
N ASN A 207 27.28 23.43 -17.97
CA ASN A 207 28.20 24.56 -18.02
C ASN A 207 27.53 25.85 -17.55
N ASN A 208 26.30 26.12 -18.02
CA ASN A 208 25.55 27.30 -17.58
C ASN A 208 25.24 27.25 -16.08
N ALA A 209 24.89 26.08 -15.54
CA ALA A 209 24.66 25.90 -14.10
C ALA A 209 25.90 26.30 -13.28
N LEU A 210 27.09 25.88 -13.70
CA LEU A 210 28.37 26.21 -13.05
C LEU A 210 28.85 27.65 -13.30
N ILE A 211 28.42 28.27 -14.40
CA ILE A 211 28.63 29.71 -14.65
C ILE A 211 27.78 30.54 -13.70
N PHE A 212 26.51 30.16 -13.50
CA PHE A 212 25.60 30.87 -12.62
C PHE A 212 25.89 30.64 -11.14
N ASP A 213 26.30 29.43 -10.79
CA ASP A 213 26.73 29.07 -9.45
C ASP A 213 27.94 28.12 -9.49
N PRO A 214 29.15 28.65 -9.30
CA PRO A 214 30.35 27.83 -9.20
C PRO A 214 30.35 26.84 -8.02
N ALA A 215 29.51 27.06 -6.99
CA ALA A 215 29.37 26.16 -5.85
C ALA A 215 28.40 24.99 -6.11
N ALA A 216 27.74 24.95 -7.28
CA ALA A 216 26.88 23.84 -7.70
C ALA A 216 27.69 22.60 -8.13
N VAL A 217 28.60 22.13 -7.26
CA VAL A 217 29.53 21.03 -7.53
C VAL A 217 28.79 19.72 -7.80
N TYR A 218 27.55 19.57 -7.31
CA TYR A 218 26.70 18.40 -7.58
C TYR A 218 26.43 18.18 -9.08
N VAL A 219 26.50 19.24 -9.89
CA VAL A 219 26.29 19.22 -11.34
C VAL A 219 27.40 18.47 -12.08
N LEU A 220 28.61 18.40 -11.51
CA LEU A 220 29.76 17.80 -12.16
C LEU A 220 29.57 16.31 -12.47
N LYS A 221 28.77 15.58 -11.68
CA LYS A 221 28.44 14.17 -11.97
C LYS A 221 27.68 14.03 -13.29
N GLY A 222 26.68 14.89 -13.51
CA GLY A 222 25.95 14.95 -14.78
C GLY A 222 26.84 15.39 -15.94
N ARG A 223 27.67 16.43 -15.72
CA ARG A 223 28.60 16.94 -16.73
C ARG A 223 29.64 15.90 -17.15
N ALA A 224 30.13 15.11 -16.21
CA ALA A 224 31.03 14.00 -16.49
C ALA A 224 30.38 12.97 -17.42
N LYS A 225 29.12 12.58 -17.16
CA LYS A 225 28.37 11.65 -18.03
C LYS A 225 28.17 12.22 -19.44
N ALA A 226 27.82 13.50 -19.56
CA ALA A 226 27.67 14.16 -20.86
C ALA A 226 29.00 14.22 -21.63
N ASN A 227 30.08 14.62 -20.98
CA ASN A 227 31.42 14.61 -21.57
C ASN A 227 31.85 13.21 -21.99
N ALA A 228 31.50 12.17 -21.23
CA ALA A 228 31.77 10.78 -21.59
C ALA A 228 31.06 10.37 -22.88
N GLN A 229 29.76 10.66 -23.00
CA GLN A 229 28.95 10.35 -24.20
C GLN A 229 29.46 11.08 -25.45
N LEU A 230 30.05 12.27 -25.28
CA LEU A 230 30.67 13.05 -26.37
C LEU A 230 32.10 12.61 -26.71
N GLY A 231 32.67 11.66 -25.98
CA GLY A 231 34.06 11.22 -26.14
C GLY A 231 35.11 12.14 -25.50
N ASN A 232 34.69 13.15 -24.75
CA ASN A 232 35.56 14.10 -24.03
C ASN A 232 36.11 13.48 -22.73
N LYS A 233 36.84 12.37 -22.86
CA LYS A 233 37.28 11.52 -21.74
C LYS A 233 38.07 12.27 -20.66
N GLN A 234 38.97 13.17 -21.04
CA GLN A 234 39.77 13.93 -20.07
C GLN A 234 38.92 14.88 -19.22
N ALA A 235 37.99 15.61 -19.86
CA ALA A 235 37.06 16.49 -19.17
C ALA A 235 36.14 15.70 -18.25
N ALA A 236 35.59 14.57 -18.72
CA ALA A 236 34.75 13.69 -17.91
C ALA A 236 35.47 13.16 -16.65
N LEU A 237 36.73 12.75 -16.80
CA LEU A 237 37.55 12.30 -15.66
C LEU A 237 37.91 13.42 -14.69
N SER A 238 38.05 14.65 -15.17
CA SER A 238 38.28 15.82 -14.32
C SER A 238 37.03 16.12 -13.48
N ASP A 239 35.88 16.17 -14.14
CA ASP A 239 34.59 16.49 -13.50
C ASP A 239 34.23 15.45 -12.43
N ILE A 240 34.33 14.15 -12.73
CA ILE A 240 33.98 13.11 -11.76
C ILE A 240 34.95 13.09 -10.57
N ARG A 241 36.23 13.43 -10.77
CA ARG A 241 37.20 13.55 -9.67
C ARG A 241 36.86 14.71 -8.74
N SER A 242 36.53 15.88 -9.29
CA SER A 242 36.09 17.03 -8.50
C SER A 242 34.78 16.77 -7.79
N PHE A 243 33.84 16.04 -8.42
CA PHE A 243 32.60 15.61 -7.77
C PHE A 243 32.88 14.69 -6.57
N VAL A 244 33.69 13.65 -6.74
CA VAL A 244 34.04 12.71 -5.65
C VAL A 244 34.77 13.41 -4.50
N GLN A 245 35.59 14.42 -4.79
CA GLN A 245 36.22 15.22 -3.73
C GLN A 245 35.20 15.96 -2.87
N ALA A 246 34.11 16.47 -3.46
CA ALA A 246 33.04 17.15 -2.73
C ALA A 246 32.02 16.18 -2.11
N PHE A 247 31.82 15.01 -2.73
CA PHE A 247 30.85 14.00 -2.32
C PHE A 247 31.50 12.62 -2.24
N PRO A 248 32.38 12.37 -1.26
CA PRO A 248 33.16 11.14 -1.17
C PRO A 248 32.31 9.88 -0.89
N THR A 249 31.07 10.05 -0.44
CA THR A 249 30.12 8.98 -0.10
C THR A 249 29.14 8.64 -1.23
N ASP A 250 29.22 9.30 -2.40
CA ASP A 250 28.34 9.00 -3.54
C ASP A 250 28.67 7.63 -4.15
N ILE A 251 27.69 6.72 -4.13
CA ILE A 251 27.86 5.32 -4.53
C ILE A 251 27.97 5.11 -6.05
N ASP A 252 27.46 6.03 -6.88
CA ASP A 252 27.46 5.85 -8.33
C ASP A 252 28.74 6.40 -8.99
N ALA A 253 29.39 7.37 -8.34
CA ALA A 253 30.54 8.07 -8.90
C ALA A 253 31.71 7.14 -9.30
N PRO A 254 32.05 6.07 -8.54
CA PRO A 254 33.06 5.10 -8.96
C PRO A 254 32.70 4.36 -10.25
N GLY A 255 31.44 3.95 -10.40
CA GLY A 255 30.95 3.26 -11.61
C GLY A 255 31.00 4.17 -12.84
N ILE A 256 30.64 5.44 -12.68
CA ILE A 256 30.74 6.45 -13.74
C ILE A 256 32.20 6.65 -14.15
N GLN A 257 33.11 6.77 -13.18
CA GLN A 257 34.53 6.93 -13.45
C GLN A 257 35.12 5.72 -14.21
N ALA A 258 34.76 4.49 -13.82
CA ALA A 258 35.17 3.27 -14.51
C ALA A 258 34.65 3.21 -15.95
N ALA A 259 33.38 3.56 -16.17
CA ALA A 259 32.77 3.62 -17.50
C ALA A 259 33.51 4.63 -18.41
N ILE A 260 33.84 5.82 -17.90
CA ILE A 260 34.62 6.84 -18.63
C ILE A 260 36.00 6.30 -19.04
N GLN A 261 36.62 5.46 -18.21
CA GLN A 261 37.94 4.89 -18.49
C GLN A 261 37.93 3.83 -19.60
N GLY A 262 36.77 3.37 -20.08
CA GLY A 262 36.65 2.45 -21.20
C GLY A 262 36.90 0.98 -20.84
N ALA A 263 36.69 0.60 -19.58
CA ALA A 263 36.70 -0.79 -19.15
C ALA A 263 35.39 -1.49 -19.59
N ALA A 264 35.35 -2.02 -20.81
CA ALA A 264 34.27 -2.88 -21.28
C ALA A 264 34.52 -4.34 -20.83
N GLY A 265 33.90 -4.71 -19.72
CA GLY A 265 33.92 -6.04 -19.08
C GLY A 265 33.42 -5.91 -17.65
N PRO A 266 32.88 -6.97 -17.00
CA PRO A 266 32.48 -6.87 -15.59
C PRO A 266 33.69 -6.36 -14.83
N VAL A 267 33.50 -5.24 -14.12
CA VAL A 267 34.59 -4.59 -13.40
C VAL A 267 35.06 -5.57 -12.33
N GLN A 268 36.08 -6.35 -12.67
CA GLN A 268 37.08 -6.78 -11.72
C GLN A 268 37.60 -5.48 -11.11
N ALA A 269 37.36 -5.33 -9.80
CA ALA A 269 37.99 -4.30 -9.00
C ALA A 269 39.52 -4.45 -9.13
N ALA A 270 40.10 -3.80 -10.13
CA ALA A 270 41.53 -3.68 -10.27
C ALA A 270 42.01 -2.67 -9.22
N THR A 271 42.28 -3.22 -8.04
CA THR A 271 43.54 -3.02 -7.32
C THR A 271 44.12 -1.61 -7.43
N ARG A 272 43.89 -0.78 -6.39
CA ARG A 272 45.00 0.02 -5.89
C ARG A 272 46.14 -0.96 -5.60
N SER A 273 47.22 -0.88 -6.36
CA SER A 273 48.50 -1.45 -5.91
C SER A 273 48.98 -0.58 -4.75
N ASP A 274 48.78 -1.15 -3.56
CA ASP A 274 49.43 -0.93 -2.28
C ASP A 274 49.35 0.49 -1.70
N GLN A 275 48.63 0.70 -0.60
CA GLN A 275 48.84 -0.05 0.63
C GLN A 275 47.56 -0.61 1.28
N SER A 276 47.62 -1.93 1.53
CA SER A 276 46.95 -2.74 2.57
C SER A 276 45.41 -2.74 2.66
N GLY A 277 44.79 -3.75 2.02
CA GLY A 277 43.35 -4.02 2.22
C GLY A 277 42.77 -5.41 1.88
N SER A 278 43.25 -6.17 0.89
CA SER A 278 42.88 -7.60 0.64
C SER A 278 41.38 -7.98 0.78
N SER A 279 40.60 -8.01 -0.30
CA SER A 279 39.44 -8.91 -0.34
C SER A 279 39.99 -10.34 -0.47
N ALA A 280 40.06 -11.06 0.63
CA ALA A 280 40.71 -12.36 0.71
C ALA A 280 39.86 -13.42 -0.01
N GLN A 281 40.32 -13.86 -1.17
CA GLN A 281 39.83 -15.06 -1.84
C GLN A 281 40.27 -16.29 -1.04
N THR A 282 39.35 -16.88 -0.29
CA THR A 282 39.64 -18.09 0.51
C THR A 282 39.39 -19.34 -0.34
N ARG A 283 40.40 -20.21 -0.45
CA ARG A 283 40.28 -21.49 -1.15
C ARG A 283 39.49 -22.49 -0.27
N VAL A 284 38.36 -23.01 -0.77
CA VAL A 284 37.48 -23.90 -0.01
C VAL A 284 37.23 -25.20 -0.80
N THR A 285 37.42 -26.35 -0.15
CA THR A 285 37.05 -27.68 -0.64
C THR A 285 36.11 -28.32 0.39
N GLY A 286 34.87 -28.64 0.01
CA GLY A 286 33.83 -29.11 0.95
C GLY A 286 32.84 -28.03 1.40
N SER A 287 32.02 -28.26 2.42
CA SER A 287 31.01 -27.31 2.94
C SER A 287 31.63 -26.04 3.53
N VAL A 288 30.98 -24.88 3.35
CA VAL A 288 31.47 -23.58 3.86
C VAL A 288 31.32 -23.50 5.38
N THR A 289 32.40 -23.14 6.08
CA THR A 289 32.43 -22.96 7.55
C THR A 289 32.45 -21.48 7.94
N LYS A 290 32.13 -21.16 9.20
CA LYS A 290 32.24 -19.79 9.75
C LYS A 290 33.64 -19.22 9.60
N ALA A 291 34.67 -20.05 9.80
CA ALA A 291 36.05 -19.66 9.53
C ALA A 291 36.27 -19.27 8.06
N ASN A 292 35.69 -20.02 7.10
CA ASN A 292 35.77 -19.65 5.68
C ASN A 292 35.07 -18.30 5.42
N VAL A 293 33.90 -18.07 6.02
CA VAL A 293 33.16 -16.81 5.88
C VAL A 293 33.94 -15.64 6.49
N LEU A 294 34.39 -15.76 7.74
CA LEU A 294 35.18 -14.74 8.44
C LEU A 294 36.42 -14.34 7.65
N THR A 295 37.14 -15.31 7.08
CA THR A 295 38.35 -14.98 6.29
C THR A 295 38.08 -14.13 5.06
N THR A 296 36.84 -14.06 4.54
CA THR A 296 36.51 -13.20 3.39
C THR A 296 36.51 -11.70 3.71
N PHE A 297 36.25 -11.34 4.97
CA PHE A 297 36.21 -9.95 5.43
C PHE A 297 37.12 -9.66 6.62
N CYS A 298 37.71 -10.66 7.27
CA CYS A 298 38.58 -10.52 8.43
C CYS A 298 40.02 -10.95 8.13
N ARG A 299 41.02 -10.35 8.78
CA ARG A 299 42.39 -10.89 8.74
C ARG A 299 42.51 -12.03 9.76
N PRO A 300 43.32 -13.07 9.51
CA PRO A 300 43.48 -14.18 10.46
C PRO A 300 43.90 -13.77 11.87
N THR A 301 44.66 -12.67 12.01
CA THR A 301 45.08 -12.12 13.31
C THR A 301 43.95 -11.45 14.10
N ASP A 302 42.89 -11.04 13.39
CA ASP A 302 41.77 -10.28 13.95
C ASP A 302 40.55 -11.20 14.20
N ILE A 303 40.69 -12.49 13.88
CA ILE A 303 39.68 -13.52 14.13
C ILE A 303 39.91 -14.10 15.53
N GLU A 304 38.88 -14.07 16.36
CA GLU A 304 38.82 -14.75 17.65
C GLU A 304 37.53 -15.58 17.72
N GLY A 305 37.64 -16.89 17.56
CA GLY A 305 36.47 -17.78 17.46
C GLY A 305 35.62 -17.44 16.24
N ASP A 306 34.32 -17.19 16.48
CA ASP A 306 33.35 -16.80 15.45
C ASP A 306 33.30 -15.26 15.23
N ASN A 307 34.21 -14.53 15.87
CA ASN A 307 34.21 -13.08 15.88
C ASN A 307 35.37 -12.47 15.07
N CYS A 308 35.07 -11.42 14.32
CA CYS A 308 36.04 -10.58 13.63
C CYS A 308 36.13 -9.21 14.29
N LYS A 309 37.24 -8.94 14.99
CA LYS A 309 37.45 -7.66 15.70
C LYS A 309 37.51 -6.46 14.78
N VAL A 310 37.93 -6.67 13.53
CA VAL A 310 38.09 -5.61 12.53
C VAL A 310 37.59 -6.11 11.18
N ALA A 311 36.29 -5.97 10.93
CA ALA A 311 35.66 -6.40 9.69
C ALA A 311 35.93 -5.43 8.53
N ARG A 312 36.44 -5.95 7.42
CA ARG A 312 36.74 -5.21 6.18
C ARG A 312 35.55 -5.25 5.23
N GLY A 313 35.25 -4.12 4.60
CA GLY A 313 34.12 -4.01 3.68
C GLY A 313 32.76 -3.94 4.38
N TYR A 314 32.74 -3.81 5.71
CA TYR A 314 31.54 -3.43 6.45
C TYR A 314 31.12 -2.01 6.03
N PRO A 315 29.87 -1.77 5.63
CA PRO A 315 29.39 -0.42 5.42
C PRO A 315 29.32 0.24 6.79
N SER A 316 30.25 1.13 7.13
CA SER A 316 30.18 2.02 8.29
C SER A 316 29.95 3.44 7.81
N ASP A 317 29.08 4.17 8.52
CA ASP A 317 28.80 5.59 8.23
C ASP A 317 29.89 6.50 8.86
N ASP A 318 30.81 5.91 9.63
CA ASP A 318 31.91 6.57 10.33
C ASP A 318 33.26 5.97 9.89
N THR A 319 34.16 6.80 9.38
CA THR A 319 35.39 6.37 8.69
C THR A 319 36.52 5.92 9.63
N ASP A 320 36.35 6.06 10.94
CA ASP A 320 37.37 5.78 11.96
C ASP A 320 37.04 4.62 12.93
N THR A 321 35.90 3.94 12.76
CA THR A 321 35.49 2.84 13.64
C THR A 321 35.86 1.47 13.08
N THR A 322 36.67 0.72 13.83
CA THR A 322 36.87 -0.71 13.59
C THR A 322 35.63 -1.47 14.03
N CYS A 323 34.90 -2.06 13.07
CA CYS A 323 33.67 -2.78 13.37
C CYS A 323 33.94 -4.21 13.79
N ASN A 324 33.46 -4.56 14.99
CA ASN A 324 33.42 -5.93 15.42
C ASN A 324 32.24 -6.62 14.71
N VAL A 325 32.48 -7.80 14.14
CA VAL A 325 31.45 -8.60 13.45
C VAL A 325 31.52 -10.04 13.93
N GLU A 326 30.50 -10.48 14.64
CA GLU A 326 30.37 -11.84 15.15
C GLU A 326 29.39 -12.64 14.30
N LEU A 327 29.80 -13.81 13.79
CA LEU A 327 28.87 -14.70 13.10
C LEU A 327 28.02 -15.49 14.11
N ASN A 328 26.76 -15.10 14.25
CA ASN A 328 25.87 -15.59 15.30
C ASN A 328 24.84 -16.63 14.82
N GLY A 329 24.83 -17.02 13.55
CA GLY A 329 23.84 -17.96 12.99
C GLY A 329 24.41 -19.02 12.04
N GLY A 330 23.50 -19.76 11.39
CA GLY A 330 23.83 -20.80 10.43
C GLY A 330 24.40 -20.26 9.11
N ILE A 331 25.08 -21.14 8.37
CA ILE A 331 25.56 -20.87 7.01
C ILE A 331 24.72 -21.68 6.03
N PHE A 332 24.14 -21.00 5.06
CA PHE A 332 23.24 -21.61 4.09
C PHE A 332 23.78 -21.44 2.68
N GLU A 333 23.98 -22.55 1.98
CA GLU A 333 24.41 -22.56 0.59
C GLU A 333 23.22 -22.84 -0.33
N GLN A 334 23.04 -22.01 -1.35
CA GLN A 334 21.96 -22.15 -2.34
C GLN A 334 22.50 -22.07 -3.76
N ARG A 335 22.09 -23.00 -4.62
CA ARG A 335 22.57 -23.11 -6.00
C ARG A 335 21.58 -22.44 -6.94
N TYR A 336 22.08 -21.58 -7.84
CA TYR A 336 21.28 -20.84 -8.80
C TYR A 336 22.00 -20.81 -10.16
N GLY A 337 21.41 -21.37 -11.21
CA GLY A 337 21.93 -21.24 -12.60
C GLY A 337 23.42 -21.60 -12.79
N GLY A 338 23.99 -22.46 -11.94
CA GLY A 338 25.41 -22.84 -11.96
C GLY A 338 26.33 -22.08 -10.98
N GLN A 339 25.84 -21.07 -10.28
CA GLN A 339 26.52 -20.35 -9.19
C GLN A 339 25.99 -20.82 -7.82
N THR A 340 26.83 -20.76 -6.79
CA THR A 340 26.39 -21.04 -5.41
C THR A 340 26.46 -19.76 -4.59
N ILE A 341 25.36 -19.36 -3.99
CA ILE A 341 25.29 -18.22 -3.07
C ILE A 341 25.31 -18.74 -1.63
N VAL A 342 26.03 -18.06 -0.76
CA VAL A 342 26.16 -18.40 0.65
C VAL A 342 25.63 -17.25 1.49
N TYR A 343 24.79 -17.57 2.47
CA TYR A 343 24.23 -16.63 3.44
C TYR A 343 24.74 -16.97 4.83
N ALA A 344 25.17 -15.97 5.59
CA ALA A 344 25.60 -16.15 6.98
C ALA A 344 25.15 -14.96 7.84
N SER A 345 24.50 -15.21 8.96
CA SER A 345 24.04 -14.15 9.86
C SER A 345 25.18 -13.61 10.72
N TYR A 346 25.16 -12.30 10.96
CA TYR A 346 26.15 -11.63 11.79
C TYR A 346 25.52 -10.64 12.77
N ARG A 347 26.26 -10.33 13.83
CA ARG A 347 26.05 -9.20 14.73
C ARG A 347 27.19 -8.20 14.66
N SER A 348 26.93 -6.91 14.87
CA SER A 348 27.96 -5.87 14.88
C SER A 348 27.73 -4.78 15.92
N ASP A 349 28.82 -4.25 16.47
CA ASP A 349 28.82 -3.15 17.46
C ASP A 349 28.95 -1.75 16.82
N CYS A 350 29.06 -1.67 15.50
CA CYS A 350 29.26 -0.43 14.75
C CYS A 350 27.98 0.36 14.42
N GLU A 351 26.80 -0.11 14.83
CA GLU A 351 25.54 0.57 14.53
C GLU A 351 25.14 1.50 15.72
N PRO A 352 24.97 2.83 15.51
CA PRO A 352 24.86 3.82 16.59
C PRO A 352 23.48 3.86 17.29
N HIS A 353 22.63 2.86 17.07
CA HIS A 353 21.32 2.76 17.69
C HIS A 353 21.14 1.36 18.27
N ALA A 354 20.72 1.29 19.53
CA ALA A 354 20.54 0.08 20.35
C ALA A 354 19.42 -0.87 19.86
N THR A 355 19.18 -0.96 18.55
CA THR A 355 18.03 -1.68 17.98
C THR A 355 18.33 -2.53 16.75
N ASN A 356 19.52 -2.46 16.14
CA ASN A 356 19.87 -3.29 14.98
C ASN A 356 21.27 -3.89 15.16
N TYR A 357 21.41 -4.83 16.08
CA TYR A 357 22.71 -5.43 16.35
C TYR A 357 23.17 -6.44 15.27
N GLY A 358 22.67 -6.43 14.02
CA GLY A 358 23.07 -7.45 13.05
C GLY A 358 22.40 -7.43 11.67
N GLY A 359 22.83 -8.39 10.83
CA GLY A 359 22.42 -8.53 9.44
C GLY A 359 22.82 -9.86 8.82
N SER A 360 22.93 -9.91 7.50
CA SER A 360 23.39 -11.08 6.74
C SER A 360 24.58 -10.76 5.86
N VAL A 361 25.59 -11.62 5.87
CA VAL A 361 26.69 -11.64 4.93
C VAL A 361 26.26 -12.46 3.72
N LEU A 362 26.33 -11.85 2.54
CA LEU A 362 26.08 -12.51 1.26
C LEU A 362 27.40 -12.81 0.58
N LEU A 363 27.63 -14.07 0.20
CA LEU A 363 28.87 -14.50 -0.47
C LEU A 363 28.57 -15.29 -1.75
N GLU A 364 29.48 -15.20 -2.71
CA GLU A 364 29.49 -16.03 -3.92
C GLU A 364 30.51 -17.15 -3.74
N ARG A 365 30.06 -18.40 -3.87
CA ARG A 365 30.90 -19.59 -3.91
C ARG A 365 31.04 -20.07 -5.36
N LYS A 366 32.29 -20.12 -5.81
CA LYS A 366 32.74 -20.78 -7.06
C LYS A 366 33.46 -22.07 -6.74
N ALA A 367 33.76 -22.88 -7.76
CA ALA A 367 34.25 -24.27 -7.65
C ALA A 367 35.31 -24.53 -6.57
N SER A 368 36.19 -23.58 -6.26
CA SER A 368 37.18 -23.70 -5.19
C SER A 368 37.38 -22.42 -4.35
N SER A 369 36.49 -21.44 -4.40
CA SER A 369 36.67 -20.16 -3.73
C SER A 369 35.36 -19.56 -3.22
N ILE A 370 35.42 -18.82 -2.12
CA ILE A 370 34.29 -18.03 -1.62
C ILE A 370 34.68 -16.54 -1.54
N ASN A 371 33.76 -15.66 -1.95
CA ASN A 371 33.97 -14.22 -2.01
C ASN A 371 32.80 -13.47 -1.37
N LEU A 372 33.11 -12.46 -0.57
CA LEU A 372 32.09 -11.52 -0.08
C LEU A 372 31.45 -10.77 -1.26
N ILE A 373 30.12 -10.76 -1.31
CA ILE A 373 29.32 -9.90 -2.18
C ILE A 373 28.97 -8.62 -1.42
N SER A 374 28.31 -8.74 -0.26
CA SER A 374 27.85 -7.59 0.53
C SER A 374 27.49 -7.94 1.97
N PHE A 375 27.45 -6.93 2.84
CA PHE A 375 26.72 -6.97 4.11
C PHE A 375 25.32 -6.39 3.91
N VAL A 376 24.30 -7.11 4.36
CA VAL A 376 22.90 -6.68 4.35
C VAL A 376 22.52 -6.29 5.78
N ARG A 377 22.46 -5.00 6.09
CA ARG A 377 22.12 -4.48 7.43
C ARG A 377 20.65 -4.76 7.77
N GLY A 378 20.36 -5.04 9.05
CA GLY A 378 18.99 -5.11 9.59
C GLY A 378 18.18 -6.35 9.19
N SER A 379 18.80 -7.33 8.55
CA SER A 379 18.11 -8.56 8.18
C SER A 379 19.03 -9.76 8.31
N SER A 380 18.81 -10.56 9.35
CA SER A 380 19.57 -11.78 9.62
C SER A 380 18.85 -12.99 9.04
N VAL A 381 19.59 -13.83 8.32
CA VAL A 381 19.09 -15.16 7.92
C VAL A 381 18.77 -15.96 9.17
N GLY A 382 17.63 -16.63 9.16
CA GLY A 382 17.19 -17.44 10.28
C GLY A 382 18.08 -18.63 10.61
N GLU A 383 17.95 -19.18 11.82
CA GLU A 383 18.65 -20.42 12.20
C GLU A 383 18.02 -21.67 11.56
N ASP A 384 16.70 -21.64 11.33
CA ASP A 384 15.94 -22.71 10.70
C ASP A 384 15.51 -22.28 9.30
N CYS A 385 16.02 -22.97 8.27
CA CYS A 385 15.67 -22.71 6.87
C CYS A 385 15.24 -23.98 6.13
N ALA A 386 14.28 -23.84 5.22
CA ALA A 386 13.84 -24.87 4.29
C ALA A 386 13.93 -24.37 2.85
N LYS A 387 14.41 -25.25 1.96
CA LYS A 387 14.36 -25.04 0.52
C LYS A 387 13.06 -25.59 -0.01
N VAL A 388 12.40 -24.86 -0.91
CA VAL A 388 11.23 -25.38 -1.62
C VAL A 388 11.51 -25.39 -3.11
N PRO A 389 11.41 -26.55 -3.78
CA PRO A 389 11.51 -26.62 -5.23
C PRO A 389 10.37 -25.82 -5.88
N GLY A 390 10.68 -25.01 -6.88
CA GLY A 390 9.70 -24.22 -7.64
C GLY A 390 9.75 -24.53 -9.14
N ASP A 391 8.58 -24.50 -9.79
CA ASP A 391 8.38 -24.73 -11.24
C ASP A 391 8.79 -23.53 -12.13
N TYR A 392 9.18 -22.40 -11.51
CA TYR A 392 9.68 -21.20 -12.19
C TYR A 392 10.95 -20.70 -11.49
N ASP A 393 12.11 -21.01 -12.08
CA ASP A 393 13.44 -20.39 -11.97
C ASP A 393 13.98 -19.86 -10.61
N THR A 394 13.37 -20.14 -9.47
CA THR A 394 13.92 -19.81 -8.15
C THR A 394 13.68 -20.90 -7.11
N ASP A 395 14.73 -21.65 -6.79
CA ASP A 395 14.83 -22.38 -5.53
C ASP A 395 14.97 -21.37 -4.38
N SER A 396 13.86 -20.79 -3.95
CA SER A 396 13.85 -19.81 -2.85
C SER A 396 14.15 -20.50 -1.52
N LEU A 397 14.99 -19.88 -0.70
CA LEU A 397 15.27 -20.34 0.66
C LEU A 397 14.32 -19.63 1.62
N TYR A 398 13.57 -20.37 2.45
CA TYR A 398 12.67 -19.79 3.45
C TYR A 398 13.24 -20.02 4.83
N CYS A 399 13.42 -18.97 5.61
CA CYS A 399 14.04 -19.04 6.93
C CYS A 399 13.21 -18.35 8.00
N ILE A 400 13.31 -18.87 9.23
CA ILE A 400 12.76 -18.24 10.43
C ILE A 400 13.76 -17.25 10.98
N SER A 401 13.63 -15.99 10.61
CA SER A 401 14.47 -14.90 11.11
C SER A 401 14.04 -14.48 12.50
N GLN A 402 15.02 -14.28 13.38
CA GLN A 402 14.82 -13.67 14.69
C GLN A 402 15.29 -12.22 14.63
N TYR A 403 14.41 -11.31 15.04
CA TYR A 403 14.73 -9.91 15.22
C TYR A 403 14.91 -9.65 16.72
N ASP A 404 16.14 -9.35 17.14
CA ASP A 404 16.50 -9.01 18.51
C ASP A 404 16.80 -7.50 18.60
N GLY A 405 15.80 -6.69 18.94
CA GLY A 405 15.94 -5.24 19.11
C GLY A 405 15.18 -4.76 20.35
N MET A 406 15.78 -3.92 21.21
CA MET A 406 15.15 -3.42 22.45
C MET A 406 14.64 -4.48 23.47
N GLY A 407 15.16 -5.71 23.46
CA GLY A 407 14.61 -6.78 24.29
C GLY A 407 13.29 -7.37 23.77
N GLU A 408 12.93 -7.02 22.53
CA GLU A 408 11.86 -7.65 21.76
C GLU A 408 12.48 -8.79 20.94
N HIS A 409 11.87 -9.98 21.02
CA HIS A 409 12.20 -11.15 20.23
C HIS A 409 11.07 -11.38 19.22
N ASP A 410 11.23 -10.91 17.99
CA ASP A 410 10.24 -11.11 16.94
C ASP A 410 10.69 -12.24 16.01
N THR A 411 9.89 -13.31 15.93
CA THR A 411 10.16 -14.42 15.01
C THR A 411 9.36 -14.24 13.72
N THR A 412 10.03 -14.32 12.57
CA THR A 412 9.42 -14.10 11.25
C THR A 412 9.79 -15.16 10.23
N LEU A 413 8.82 -15.61 9.43
CA LEU A 413 9.12 -16.42 8.23
C LEU A 413 9.47 -15.47 7.08
N ALA A 414 10.68 -15.59 6.54
CA ALA A 414 11.21 -14.74 5.47
C ALA A 414 11.70 -15.58 4.28
N SER A 415 11.52 -15.07 3.06
CA SER A 415 11.96 -15.74 1.83
C SER A 415 13.14 -15.04 1.19
N TYR A 416 14.11 -15.83 0.74
CA TYR A 416 15.38 -15.39 0.18
C TYR A 416 15.53 -15.89 -1.25
N SER A 417 15.53 -14.98 -2.23
CA SER A 417 15.59 -15.29 -3.67
C SER A 417 16.41 -14.26 -4.46
N PRO A 418 17.24 -14.68 -5.43
CA PRO A 418 18.11 -13.78 -6.21
C PRO A 418 17.50 -13.27 -7.53
N ALA A 419 16.29 -13.68 -7.96
CA ALA A 419 15.90 -13.57 -9.38
C ALA A 419 14.90 -12.45 -9.78
N ARG A 420 14.90 -11.28 -9.12
CA ARG A 420 14.14 -10.13 -9.68
C ARG A 420 15.03 -9.22 -10.54
N GLN A 421 14.64 -9.12 -11.82
CA GLN A 421 15.41 -8.67 -12.98
C GLN A 421 15.83 -7.18 -12.96
N ASN A 422 16.76 -6.80 -12.11
CA ASN A 422 17.69 -5.70 -12.40
C ASN A 422 19.06 -6.08 -11.84
N ALA A 423 20.10 -5.93 -12.65
CA ALA A 423 21.47 -6.37 -12.36
C ALA A 423 22.17 -5.64 -11.20
N ASP A 424 21.45 -4.88 -10.39
CA ASP A 424 21.96 -4.27 -9.17
C ASP A 424 21.08 -4.71 -7.99
N ASN A 425 21.71 -5.52 -7.13
CA ASN A 425 21.24 -6.06 -5.85
C ASN A 425 20.52 -7.41 -5.95
N TYR A 426 21.28 -8.46 -5.61
CA TYR A 426 20.78 -9.73 -5.08
C TYR A 426 19.97 -9.43 -3.80
N ASN A 427 18.76 -8.91 -3.95
CA ASN A 427 17.85 -8.68 -2.84
C ASN A 427 17.41 -10.03 -2.31
N ALA A 428 18.21 -10.56 -1.38
CA ALA A 428 18.02 -11.83 -0.71
C ALA A 428 16.76 -11.84 0.16
N ILE A 429 15.85 -10.86 0.08
CA ILE A 429 14.67 -10.78 0.93
C ILE A 429 13.53 -10.27 0.06
N ASP A 430 12.59 -11.14 -0.29
CA ASP A 430 11.28 -10.72 -0.78
C ASP A 430 10.37 -10.56 0.45
N THR A 431 10.13 -9.32 0.86
CA THR A 431 9.37 -8.97 2.09
C THR A 431 7.85 -9.16 1.96
N ALA A 432 7.39 -9.78 0.87
CA ALA A 432 5.97 -9.86 0.56
C ALA A 432 5.18 -10.90 1.39
N SER A 433 5.84 -11.61 2.31
CA SER A 433 5.25 -12.69 3.12
C SER A 433 5.75 -12.70 4.57
N VAL A 434 5.77 -11.55 5.25
CA VAL A 434 6.17 -11.51 6.67
C VAL A 434 4.96 -11.82 7.56
N ILE A 435 5.05 -12.91 8.32
CA ILE A 435 4.28 -13.10 9.56
C ILE A 435 5.24 -12.87 10.71
N SER A 436 4.93 -11.91 11.58
CA SER A 436 5.67 -11.70 12.83
C SER A 436 4.88 -12.27 14.01
N ALA A 437 5.57 -13.02 14.86
CA ALA A 437 5.11 -13.28 16.22
C ALA A 437 5.91 -12.37 17.15
N SER A 438 5.22 -11.45 17.82
CA SER A 438 5.85 -10.48 18.69
C SER A 438 5.98 -11.03 20.10
N THR A 439 7.21 -11.31 20.56
CA THR A 439 7.44 -11.70 21.96
C THR A 439 8.25 -10.64 22.67
N HIS A 440 7.58 -9.85 23.51
CA HIS A 440 8.20 -8.83 24.35
C HIS A 440 8.60 -9.37 25.74
N TYR A 441 8.29 -10.63 26.06
CA TYR A 441 8.43 -11.17 27.42
C TYR A 441 8.76 -12.66 27.38
N GLU A 442 9.51 -13.15 28.38
CA GLU A 442 9.77 -14.59 28.57
C GLU A 442 8.49 -15.42 28.71
N ASN A 443 7.38 -14.77 29.05
CA ASN A 443 6.06 -15.37 29.17
C ASN A 443 5.15 -14.78 28.10
N ASP A 444 4.59 -15.63 27.24
CA ASP A 444 3.75 -15.25 26.09
C ASP A 444 2.51 -14.42 26.50
N PRO A 445 2.47 -13.08 26.27
CA PRO A 445 1.28 -12.30 26.55
C PRO A 445 0.23 -12.51 25.45
N VAL A 446 -1.04 -12.66 25.84
CA VAL A 446 -2.16 -12.73 24.92
C VAL A 446 -3.06 -11.51 25.10
N ASP A 447 -3.34 -10.82 23.98
CA ASP A 447 -4.28 -9.69 23.96
C ASP A 447 -5.71 -10.22 24.10
N CYS A 448 -6.40 -9.77 25.16
CA CYS A 448 -7.74 -10.22 25.49
C CYS A 448 -8.82 -9.85 24.46
N SER A 449 -8.49 -8.97 23.51
CA SER A 449 -9.36 -8.59 22.39
C SER A 449 -9.23 -9.52 21.17
N LYS A 450 -8.20 -10.38 21.13
CA LYS A 450 -7.90 -11.24 19.99
C LYS A 450 -8.54 -12.62 20.15
N ARG A 451 -8.87 -13.24 19.01
CA ARG A 451 -9.37 -14.63 18.96
C ARG A 451 -8.26 -15.66 18.74
N VAL A 452 -7.13 -15.26 18.18
CA VAL A 452 -5.92 -16.07 18.07
C VAL A 452 -4.74 -15.13 18.23
N VAL A 453 -3.73 -15.54 18.98
CA VAL A 453 -2.45 -14.84 19.08
C VAL A 453 -1.37 -15.85 18.69
N TYR A 454 -0.58 -15.51 17.68
CA TYR A 454 0.61 -16.27 17.31
C TYR A 454 1.75 -15.82 18.19
N LEU A 455 2.31 -16.76 18.93
CA LEU A 455 3.27 -16.52 19.99
C LEU A 455 4.68 -16.79 19.52
N GLU A 456 4.87 -17.77 18.63
CA GLU A 456 6.19 -18.12 18.11
C GLU A 456 6.02 -18.75 16.72
N VAL A 457 6.84 -18.33 15.76
CA VAL A 457 7.04 -19.08 14.52
C VAL A 457 8.33 -19.87 14.69
N GLY A 458 8.19 -21.18 14.80
CA GLY A 458 9.28 -22.13 14.96
C GLY A 458 9.67 -22.78 13.64
N LYS A 459 10.23 -24.00 13.72
CA LYS A 459 10.88 -24.71 12.61
C LYS A 459 10.09 -24.68 11.30
N VAL A 460 10.82 -24.38 10.23
CA VAL A 460 10.34 -24.49 8.85
C VAL A 460 10.94 -25.70 8.16
N ARG A 461 10.12 -26.44 7.42
CA ARG A 461 10.49 -27.66 6.69
C ARG A 461 9.81 -27.69 5.33
N PRO A 462 10.34 -28.40 4.32
CA PRO A 462 9.61 -28.64 3.08
C PRO A 462 8.23 -29.23 3.38
N GLY A 463 7.22 -28.68 2.72
CA GLY A 463 5.86 -29.13 2.87
C GLY A 463 5.60 -30.46 2.18
N PRO A 464 4.47 -31.11 2.50
CA PRO A 464 4.07 -32.39 1.91
C PRO A 464 3.81 -32.35 0.39
N LYS A 465 3.73 -31.17 -0.24
CA LYS A 465 3.69 -30.99 -1.70
C LYS A 465 4.69 -29.92 -2.16
N ASP A 466 4.98 -29.92 -3.45
CA ASP A 466 5.75 -28.86 -4.09
C ASP A 466 5.13 -27.49 -3.80
N GLN A 467 5.97 -26.48 -3.63
CA GLN A 467 5.57 -25.11 -3.30
C GLN A 467 4.80 -24.97 -1.97
N THR A 468 4.96 -25.91 -1.05
CA THR A 468 4.45 -25.77 0.32
C THR A 468 5.57 -25.88 1.35
N LEU A 469 5.33 -25.30 2.52
CA LEU A 469 6.19 -25.39 3.71
C LEU A 469 5.40 -25.94 4.88
N LEU A 470 6.03 -26.75 5.72
CA LEU A 470 5.57 -27.01 7.07
C LEU A 470 6.21 -26.00 8.01
N VAL A 471 5.38 -25.24 8.72
CA VAL A 471 5.83 -24.23 9.67
C VAL A 471 5.26 -24.57 11.03
N ASP A 472 6.13 -24.81 12.01
CA ASP A 472 5.71 -25.04 13.38
C ASP A 472 5.31 -23.71 14.01
N VAL A 473 4.09 -23.61 14.54
CA VAL A 473 3.57 -22.38 15.13
C VAL A 473 3.10 -22.66 16.54
N LYS A 474 3.54 -21.80 17.46
CA LYS A 474 3.01 -21.74 18.83
C LYS A 474 1.94 -20.66 18.86
N TYR A 475 0.74 -20.98 19.32
CA TYR A 475 -0.37 -20.03 19.33
C TYR A 475 -1.30 -20.24 20.53
N ALA A 476 -2.05 -19.18 20.87
CA ALA A 476 -3.17 -19.24 21.78
C ALA A 476 -4.47 -19.05 21.00
N ASP A 477 -5.42 -19.96 21.17
CA ASP A 477 -6.75 -19.84 20.57
C ASP A 477 -7.72 -19.07 21.47
N ASN A 478 -8.92 -18.83 20.95
CA ASN A 478 -9.93 -18.01 21.59
C ASN A 478 -10.35 -18.53 22.97
N GLU A 479 -10.41 -19.84 23.16
CA GLU A 479 -10.81 -20.44 24.43
C GLU A 479 -9.71 -20.22 25.48
N MET A 480 -8.46 -20.39 25.07
CA MET A 480 -7.29 -20.17 25.92
C MET A 480 -7.14 -18.70 26.31
N ILE A 481 -7.32 -17.78 25.35
CA ILE A 481 -7.26 -16.34 25.58
C ILE A 481 -8.36 -15.92 26.56
N LYS A 482 -9.61 -16.32 26.31
CA LYS A 482 -10.73 -16.02 27.22
C LYS A 482 -10.50 -16.56 28.62
N ALA A 483 -10.03 -17.80 28.74
CA ALA A 483 -9.75 -18.42 30.03
C ALA A 483 -8.67 -17.66 30.80
N ALA A 484 -7.57 -17.29 30.14
CA ALA A 484 -6.49 -16.52 30.74
C ALA A 484 -6.96 -15.12 31.16
N CYS A 485 -7.74 -14.44 30.33
CA CYS A 485 -8.25 -13.10 30.60
C CYS A 485 -9.28 -13.09 31.74
N ALA A 486 -10.10 -14.13 31.84
CA ALA A 486 -11.06 -14.29 32.92
C ALA A 486 -10.39 -14.58 34.27
N SER A 487 -9.25 -15.28 34.28
CA SER A 487 -8.50 -15.56 35.52
C SER A 487 -7.52 -14.45 35.91
N GLY A 488 -7.44 -13.36 35.13
CA GLY A 488 -6.47 -12.28 35.35
C GLY A 488 -5.04 -12.61 34.93
N GLY A 489 -4.84 -13.67 34.15
CA GLY A 489 -3.53 -14.09 33.64
C GLY A 489 -2.68 -14.88 34.62
N TYR A 490 -1.66 -15.55 34.08
CA TYR A 490 -0.52 -16.00 34.87
C TYR A 490 0.31 -14.78 35.31
N LYS A 491 0.99 -14.89 36.45
CA LYS A 491 1.93 -13.86 36.91
C LYS A 491 3.33 -14.47 36.90
N PRO A 492 4.22 -14.04 35.98
CA PRO A 492 5.60 -14.46 35.95
C PRO A 492 6.32 -14.24 37.28
N THR A 493 7.32 -15.07 37.56
CA THR A 493 8.33 -14.75 38.58
C THR A 493 9.33 -13.77 37.99
N GLY A 494 9.11 -12.47 38.17
CA GLY A 494 9.94 -11.40 37.61
C GLY A 494 9.23 -10.03 37.70
N ASP A 495 9.88 -8.97 37.24
CA ASP A 495 9.32 -7.59 37.22
C ASP A 495 8.54 -7.30 35.91
N ASP A 496 8.14 -8.36 35.19
CA ASP A 496 7.44 -8.29 33.91
C ASP A 496 5.99 -7.83 34.10
N THR A 497 5.63 -6.74 33.43
CA THR A 497 4.25 -6.24 33.39
C THR A 497 3.65 -6.49 32.01
N ALA A 498 2.54 -7.22 31.95
CA ALA A 498 1.82 -7.44 30.70
C ALA A 498 1.36 -6.09 30.11
N PRO A 499 1.40 -5.93 28.77
CA PRO A 499 0.87 -4.74 28.11
C PRO A 499 -0.59 -4.50 28.50
N LYS A 500 -1.01 -3.24 28.54
CA LYS A 500 -2.36 -2.87 28.92
C LYS A 500 -3.38 -3.50 27.97
N GLY A 501 -4.26 -4.36 28.51
CA GLY A 501 -5.26 -5.11 27.72
C GLY A 501 -4.86 -6.55 27.40
N SER A 502 -3.68 -6.97 27.84
CA SER A 502 -3.17 -8.34 27.68
C SER A 502 -2.98 -9.03 29.02
N VAL A 503 -2.89 -10.36 29.00
CA VAL A 503 -2.55 -11.20 30.15
C VAL A 503 -1.52 -12.24 29.75
N PHE A 504 -0.67 -12.68 30.69
CA PHE A 504 0.25 -13.77 30.40
C PHE A 504 -0.49 -15.11 30.37
N LEU A 505 -0.19 -15.91 29.35
CA LEU A 505 -0.61 -17.30 29.31
C LEU A 505 0.27 -18.11 30.26
N ALA A 506 -0.31 -19.05 31.02
CA ALA A 506 0.51 -19.89 31.90
C ALA A 506 1.49 -20.75 31.07
N PRO A 507 2.72 -21.00 31.58
CA PRO A 507 3.71 -21.79 30.87
C PRO A 507 3.16 -23.14 30.38
N GLY A 508 3.46 -23.48 29.13
CA GLY A 508 3.01 -24.73 28.50
C GLY A 508 1.52 -24.81 28.15
N LYS A 509 0.75 -23.73 28.33
CA LYS A 509 -0.66 -23.71 27.89
C LYS A 509 -0.81 -23.43 26.40
N ALA A 510 0.14 -22.73 25.77
CA ALA A 510 0.13 -22.46 24.34
C ALA A 510 0.04 -23.76 23.53
N LYS A 511 -0.77 -23.75 22.47
CA LYS A 511 -0.81 -24.85 21.50
C LYS A 511 0.41 -24.79 20.60
N LYS A 512 0.90 -25.95 20.20
CA LYS A 512 1.93 -26.10 19.18
C LYS A 512 1.37 -26.97 18.07
N GLU A 513 1.42 -26.47 16.84
CA GLU A 513 0.89 -27.17 15.68
C GLU A 513 1.74 -26.83 14.45
N SER A 514 1.95 -27.79 13.57
CA SER A 514 2.52 -27.53 12.26
C SER A 514 1.41 -27.08 11.33
N PHE A 515 1.64 -26.00 10.59
CA PHE A 515 0.78 -25.54 9.53
C PHE A 515 1.44 -25.77 8.19
N VAL A 516 0.64 -26.01 7.16
CA VAL A 516 1.10 -25.98 5.77
C VAL A 516 0.97 -24.55 5.26
N TYR A 517 2.09 -23.90 4.98
CA TYR A 517 2.13 -22.63 4.27
C TYR A 517 2.23 -22.90 2.77
N ASP A 518 1.26 -22.44 2.01
CA ASP A 518 1.26 -22.50 0.56
C ASP A 518 1.96 -21.25 -0.02
N ILE A 519 3.01 -21.45 -0.81
CA ILE A 519 3.83 -20.36 -1.33
C ILE A 519 3.09 -19.59 -2.43
N GLN A 520 2.20 -20.24 -3.20
CA GLN A 520 1.45 -19.60 -4.28
C GLN A 520 0.34 -18.71 -3.71
N SER A 521 -0.48 -19.26 -2.82
CA SER A 521 -1.62 -18.54 -2.23
C SER A 521 -1.22 -17.65 -1.05
N ARG A 522 -0.04 -17.88 -0.45
CA ARG A 522 0.46 -17.23 0.77
C ARG A 522 -0.44 -17.48 1.99
N GLU A 523 -1.06 -18.65 2.08
CA GLU A 523 -1.98 -19.01 3.16
C GLU A 523 -1.42 -20.12 4.09
N PHE A 524 -1.84 -20.09 5.37
CA PHE A 524 -1.57 -21.14 6.35
C PHE A 524 -2.79 -22.07 6.50
N LEU A 525 -2.59 -23.36 6.27
CA LEU A 525 -3.60 -24.41 6.43
C LEU A 525 -3.23 -25.31 7.61
N PRO A 526 -4.17 -25.66 8.52
CA PRO A 526 -3.88 -26.64 9.58
C PRO A 526 -3.45 -27.99 9.00
N LEU A 527 -2.33 -28.55 9.47
CA LEU A 527 -1.76 -29.78 8.89
C LEU A 527 -2.75 -30.95 8.83
N ARG A 528 -3.60 -31.10 9.85
CA ARG A 528 -4.60 -32.17 9.89
C ARG A 528 -5.62 -32.05 8.75
N ARG A 529 -6.10 -30.83 8.49
CA ARG A 529 -7.03 -30.53 7.38
C ARG A 529 -6.36 -30.78 6.02
N TYR A 530 -5.06 -30.55 5.93
CA TYR A 530 -4.30 -30.79 4.71
C TYR A 530 -4.08 -32.28 4.42
N LEU A 531 -3.78 -33.08 5.46
CA LEU A 531 -3.48 -34.52 5.32
C LEU A 531 -4.75 -35.36 5.08
N ASP A 532 -5.90 -34.96 5.62
CA ASP A 532 -7.15 -35.72 5.51
C ASP A 532 -7.78 -35.66 4.09
N ASP A 533 -7.54 -34.58 3.32
CA ASP A 533 -8.19 -34.34 2.02
C ASP A 533 -7.33 -34.76 0.79
N GLY A 534 -6.05 -35.12 0.98
CA GLY A 534 -5.13 -35.62 -0.06
C GLY A 534 -4.84 -34.68 -1.26
N THR A 535 -5.59 -33.60 -1.43
CA THR A 535 -5.54 -32.66 -2.54
C THR A 535 -5.51 -31.24 -1.98
N ILE A 536 -4.81 -30.31 -2.67
CA ILE A 536 -4.98 -28.89 -2.37
C ILE A 536 -6.47 -28.62 -2.63
N PRO A 537 -7.26 -28.16 -1.65
CA PRO A 537 -8.67 -28.00 -1.89
C PRO A 537 -8.83 -26.97 -3.02
N LYS A 538 -9.44 -27.37 -4.14
CA LYS A 538 -10.14 -26.41 -5.00
C LYS A 538 -11.04 -25.60 -4.08
N PRO A 539 -11.17 -24.27 -4.26
CA PRO A 539 -11.93 -23.40 -3.37
C PRO A 539 -13.29 -24.06 -3.10
N SER A 540 -13.42 -24.65 -1.91
CA SER A 540 -14.54 -25.53 -1.63
C SER A 540 -15.67 -24.69 -1.07
N THR A 541 -16.84 -24.98 -1.64
CA THR A 541 -18.19 -24.55 -1.27
C THR A 541 -18.35 -24.24 0.22
N PRO A 542 -19.13 -23.20 0.58
CA PRO A 542 -19.22 -22.73 1.95
C PRO A 542 -19.68 -23.84 2.90
N ALA A 543 -18.99 -23.98 4.04
CA ALA A 543 -19.51 -24.72 5.18
C ALA A 543 -20.86 -24.12 5.63
N PRO A 544 -21.75 -24.92 6.25
CA PRO A 544 -23.08 -24.46 6.60
C PRO A 544 -23.03 -23.23 7.49
N VAL A 545 -23.82 -22.24 7.10
CA VAL A 545 -23.95 -20.93 7.74
C VAL A 545 -24.25 -21.09 9.23
N VAL A 546 -23.31 -20.71 10.09
CA VAL A 546 -23.67 -20.29 11.45
C VAL A 546 -24.22 -18.88 11.33
N ALA A 547 -25.50 -18.71 11.65
CA ALA A 547 -26.23 -17.46 11.51
C ALA A 547 -25.49 -16.29 12.21
N THR A 548 -25.06 -15.32 11.41
CA THR A 548 -24.57 -14.02 11.88
C THR A 548 -25.74 -13.15 12.34
N ALA A 549 -25.49 -12.26 13.30
CA ALA A 549 -26.50 -11.38 13.89
C ALA A 549 -27.22 -10.52 12.83
N PRO A 550 -28.52 -10.19 13.02
CA PRO A 550 -29.30 -9.50 12.01
C PRO A 550 -28.78 -8.07 11.75
N ILE A 551 -28.59 -7.75 10.47
CA ILE A 551 -28.27 -6.41 10.01
C ILE A 551 -29.57 -5.60 9.98
N ASN A 552 -29.70 -4.59 10.85
CA ASN A 552 -30.91 -3.76 10.98
C ASN A 552 -30.90 -2.56 10.00
N GLU A 553 -30.43 -2.74 8.78
CA GLU A 553 -30.36 -1.72 7.74
C GLU A 553 -31.35 -2.06 6.62
N ASN A 554 -32.16 -1.08 6.18
CA ASN A 554 -33.09 -1.29 5.08
C ASN A 554 -32.33 -1.26 3.74
N ARG A 555 -31.87 -2.41 3.27
CA ARG A 555 -31.10 -2.56 2.03
C ARG A 555 -32.01 -3.01 0.89
N VAL A 556 -31.94 -2.32 -0.24
CA VAL A 556 -32.75 -2.63 -1.43
C VAL A 556 -31.89 -2.69 -2.69
N ALA A 557 -32.23 -3.57 -3.62
CA ALA A 557 -31.49 -3.76 -4.87
C ALA A 557 -32.41 -3.89 -6.08
N LEU A 558 -31.98 -3.33 -7.21
CA LEU A 558 -32.52 -3.57 -8.54
C LEU A 558 -31.43 -4.21 -9.40
N VAL A 559 -31.72 -5.36 -9.97
CA VAL A 559 -30.77 -6.18 -10.72
C VAL A 559 -31.34 -6.41 -12.11
N ILE A 560 -30.61 -6.02 -13.15
CA ILE A 560 -31.05 -6.07 -14.54
C ILE A 560 -30.05 -6.89 -15.36
N GLY A 561 -30.52 -7.90 -16.08
CA GLY A 561 -29.72 -8.72 -16.98
C GLY A 561 -30.33 -8.80 -18.37
N ASN A 562 -29.70 -8.20 -19.37
CA ASN A 562 -30.18 -8.18 -20.74
C ASN A 562 -29.31 -9.04 -21.65
N SER A 563 -29.86 -10.15 -22.12
CA SER A 563 -29.20 -11.15 -22.98
C SER A 563 -29.83 -11.23 -24.38
N THR A 564 -31.15 -11.30 -24.48
CA THR A 564 -31.86 -11.63 -25.73
C THR A 564 -32.29 -10.39 -26.51
N TYR A 565 -31.32 -9.70 -27.13
CA TYR A 565 -31.58 -8.51 -27.94
C TYR A 565 -32.31 -8.84 -29.25
N LYS A 566 -33.31 -8.03 -29.63
CA LYS A 566 -34.09 -8.24 -30.86
C LYS A 566 -33.34 -7.88 -32.15
N ASN A 567 -32.46 -6.89 -32.08
CA ASN A 567 -31.86 -6.24 -33.25
C ASN A 567 -30.34 -6.49 -33.39
N VAL A 568 -29.71 -7.17 -32.44
CA VAL A 568 -28.28 -7.55 -32.45
C VAL A 568 -28.13 -8.96 -31.86
N PRO A 569 -26.99 -9.65 -32.06
CA PRO A 569 -26.76 -10.96 -31.46
C PRO A 569 -26.98 -10.96 -29.94
N ALA A 570 -27.48 -12.08 -29.42
CA ALA A 570 -27.71 -12.24 -27.99
C ALA A 570 -26.37 -12.35 -27.23
N LEU A 571 -26.35 -11.81 -26.00
CA LEU A 571 -25.25 -11.99 -25.06
C LEU A 571 -25.48 -13.24 -24.19
N PRO A 572 -24.48 -14.13 -24.03
CA PRO A 572 -24.67 -15.43 -23.41
C PRO A 572 -24.83 -15.40 -21.89
N ASN A 573 -24.19 -14.46 -21.18
CA ASN A 573 -24.01 -14.45 -19.73
C ASN A 573 -24.87 -13.45 -18.92
N PRO A 574 -25.35 -12.29 -19.42
CA PRO A 574 -25.98 -11.27 -18.55
C PRO A 574 -27.18 -11.73 -17.74
N GLN A 575 -28.01 -12.63 -18.30
CA GLN A 575 -29.15 -13.20 -17.59
C GLN A 575 -28.71 -14.04 -16.38
N ASP A 576 -27.69 -14.87 -16.56
CA ASP A 576 -27.17 -15.75 -15.51
C ASP A 576 -26.42 -14.94 -14.45
N ASP A 577 -25.63 -13.95 -14.88
CA ASP A 577 -24.93 -12.99 -14.04
C ASP A 577 -25.90 -12.22 -13.11
N ALA A 578 -26.95 -11.63 -13.69
CA ALA A 578 -27.98 -10.92 -12.94
C ALA A 578 -28.72 -11.84 -11.96
N SER A 579 -29.04 -13.07 -12.36
CA SER A 579 -29.73 -14.03 -11.48
C SER A 579 -28.87 -14.38 -10.27
N ALA A 580 -27.58 -14.67 -10.47
CA ALA A 580 -26.65 -15.01 -9.40
C ALA A 580 -26.42 -13.83 -8.43
N VAL A 581 -26.28 -12.60 -8.96
CA VAL A 581 -26.13 -11.40 -8.12
C VAL A 581 -27.40 -11.11 -7.32
N ALA A 582 -28.58 -11.28 -7.90
CA ALA A 582 -29.84 -11.11 -7.18
C ALA A 582 -29.97 -12.10 -6.01
N ASP A 583 -29.63 -13.37 -6.24
CA ASP A 583 -29.67 -14.39 -5.18
C ASP A 583 -28.64 -14.13 -4.09
N LYS A 584 -27.45 -13.64 -4.46
CA LYS A 584 -26.44 -13.21 -3.50
C LYS A 584 -26.92 -12.03 -2.65
N PHE A 585 -27.57 -11.02 -3.23
CA PHE A 585 -28.14 -9.90 -2.46
C PHE A 585 -29.24 -10.36 -1.50
N LYS A 586 -30.12 -11.28 -1.92
CA LYS A 586 -31.13 -11.88 -1.02
C LYS A 586 -30.44 -12.60 0.15
N ALA A 587 -29.41 -13.39 -0.12
CA ALA A 587 -28.63 -14.08 0.91
C ALA A 587 -27.92 -13.13 1.89
N LEU A 588 -27.57 -11.92 1.44
CA LEU A 588 -26.96 -10.86 2.25
C LEU A 588 -27.98 -10.00 3.02
N GLY A 589 -29.26 -10.41 3.03
CA GLY A 589 -30.30 -9.77 3.83
C GLY A 589 -30.86 -8.49 3.21
N PHE A 590 -30.77 -8.33 1.88
CA PHE A 590 -31.49 -7.25 1.20
C PHE A 590 -32.99 -7.50 1.32
N ARG A 591 -33.71 -6.50 1.82
CA ARG A 591 -35.14 -6.59 2.11
C ARG A 591 -35.98 -6.72 0.84
N THR A 592 -35.57 -5.99 -0.20
CA THR A 592 -36.22 -6.03 -1.52
C THR A 592 -35.13 -6.18 -2.57
N VAL A 593 -35.25 -7.22 -3.39
CA VAL A 593 -34.39 -7.44 -4.56
C VAL A 593 -35.27 -7.65 -5.77
N THR A 594 -35.34 -6.63 -6.62
CA THR A 594 -36.09 -6.68 -7.89
C THR A 594 -35.16 -7.17 -8.98
N LEU A 595 -35.43 -8.35 -9.53
CA LEU A 595 -34.69 -8.92 -10.66
C LEU A 595 -35.53 -8.76 -11.93
N ILE A 596 -34.94 -8.20 -12.98
CA ILE A 596 -35.55 -8.10 -14.30
C ILE A 596 -34.58 -8.65 -15.34
N ILE A 597 -35.09 -9.55 -16.17
CA ILE A 597 -34.33 -10.23 -17.21
C ILE A 597 -34.91 -9.85 -18.56
N ASN A 598 -34.05 -9.52 -19.51
CA ASN A 598 -34.41 -9.15 -20.89
C ASN A 598 -35.45 -8.02 -20.94
N ALA A 599 -35.17 -6.93 -20.23
CA ALA A 599 -36.09 -5.82 -20.06
C ALA A 599 -36.18 -4.96 -21.34
N SER A 600 -37.40 -4.66 -21.75
CA SER A 600 -37.70 -3.60 -22.72
C SER A 600 -37.45 -2.20 -22.13
N GLN A 601 -37.42 -1.18 -22.98
CA GLN A 601 -37.24 0.19 -22.51
C GLN A 601 -38.32 0.60 -21.50
N ALA A 602 -39.59 0.26 -21.79
CA ALA A 602 -40.71 0.59 -20.91
C ALA A 602 -40.57 -0.11 -19.55
N GLU A 603 -40.15 -1.37 -19.52
CA GLU A 603 -39.93 -2.12 -18.29
C GLU A 603 -38.76 -1.56 -17.49
N MET A 604 -37.63 -1.20 -18.12
CA MET A 604 -36.50 -0.57 -17.43
C MET A 604 -36.90 0.79 -16.83
N MET A 605 -37.64 1.62 -17.57
CA MET A 605 -38.13 2.92 -17.07
C MET A 605 -39.10 2.74 -15.89
N SER A 606 -40.05 1.82 -15.99
CA SER A 606 -40.97 1.51 -14.89
C SER A 606 -40.20 1.02 -13.67
N ALA A 607 -39.26 0.09 -13.85
CA ALA A 607 -38.47 -0.46 -12.77
C ALA A 607 -37.61 0.58 -12.05
N LEU A 608 -37.01 1.52 -12.79
CA LEU A 608 -36.25 2.61 -12.19
C LEU A 608 -37.15 3.58 -11.41
N SER A 609 -38.35 3.86 -11.92
CA SER A 609 -39.34 4.66 -11.22
C SER A 609 -39.77 3.98 -9.91
N ASP A 610 -40.21 2.73 -9.98
CA ASP A 610 -40.66 1.95 -8.83
C ASP A 610 -39.52 1.76 -7.80
N PHE A 611 -38.30 1.51 -8.29
CA PHE A 611 -37.14 1.37 -7.42
C PHE A 611 -36.76 2.68 -6.75
N SER A 612 -36.98 3.84 -7.39
CA SER A 612 -36.76 5.14 -6.77
C SER A 612 -37.64 5.36 -5.55
N ASP A 613 -38.92 5.00 -5.64
CA ASP A 613 -39.86 5.07 -4.51
C ASP A 613 -39.44 4.17 -3.34
N ILE A 614 -38.91 2.99 -3.65
CA ILE A 614 -38.36 2.06 -2.66
C ILE A 614 -37.06 2.62 -2.05
N ALA A 615 -36.16 3.15 -2.88
CA ALA A 615 -34.86 3.69 -2.47
C ALA A 615 -35.00 4.91 -1.54
N ASN A 616 -36.02 5.75 -1.73
CA ASN A 616 -36.35 6.89 -0.84
C ASN A 616 -36.57 6.49 0.62
N GLN A 617 -36.91 5.22 0.88
CA GLN A 617 -37.14 4.67 2.22
C GLN A 617 -35.98 3.79 2.71
N ALA A 618 -34.95 3.59 1.90
CA ALA A 618 -33.85 2.69 2.16
C ALA A 618 -32.64 3.37 2.81
N ASP A 619 -31.89 2.60 3.59
CA ASP A 619 -30.54 2.98 4.01
C ASP A 619 -29.57 2.83 2.84
N TRP A 620 -29.66 1.70 2.13
CA TRP A 620 -28.80 1.36 1.00
C TRP A 620 -29.64 1.08 -0.23
N ALA A 621 -29.28 1.68 -1.36
CA ALA A 621 -29.83 1.32 -2.66
C ALA A 621 -28.70 0.91 -3.60
N VAL A 622 -28.87 -0.26 -4.22
CA VAL A 622 -27.89 -0.86 -5.13
C VAL A 622 -28.54 -1.16 -6.47
N ILE A 623 -27.93 -0.72 -7.57
CA ILE A 623 -28.29 -1.18 -8.91
C ILE A 623 -27.17 -2.06 -9.44
N TYR A 624 -27.52 -3.20 -10.02
CA TYR A 624 -26.61 -4.01 -10.83
C TYR A 624 -27.18 -4.11 -12.25
N PHE A 625 -26.35 -3.89 -13.26
CA PHE A 625 -26.72 -4.07 -14.65
C PHE A 625 -25.67 -4.91 -15.39
N ALA A 626 -26.14 -5.93 -16.11
CA ALA A 626 -25.38 -6.67 -17.11
C ALA A 626 -26.08 -6.60 -18.48
N GLY A 627 -25.31 -6.34 -19.54
CA GLY A 627 -25.84 -6.23 -20.91
C GLY A 627 -25.02 -5.28 -21.79
N HIS A 628 -25.56 -4.82 -22.92
CA HIS A 628 -24.90 -3.82 -23.75
C HIS A 628 -24.96 -2.41 -23.13
N GLY A 629 -23.82 -1.70 -23.21
CA GLY A 629 -23.69 -0.30 -22.85
C GLY A 629 -22.93 0.48 -23.91
N LEU A 630 -23.34 1.73 -24.13
CA LEU A 630 -22.82 2.57 -25.20
C LEU A 630 -22.59 4.01 -24.73
N VAL A 631 -21.77 4.73 -25.50
CA VAL A 631 -21.47 6.15 -25.28
C VAL A 631 -21.90 6.95 -26.49
N VAL A 632 -22.72 7.96 -26.26
CA VAL A 632 -23.08 8.97 -27.26
C VAL A 632 -22.96 10.34 -26.62
N ASP A 633 -22.25 11.26 -27.29
CA ASP A 633 -22.01 12.63 -26.81
C ASP A 633 -21.47 12.71 -25.36
N GLY A 634 -20.60 11.77 -24.99
CA GLY A 634 -19.99 11.71 -23.66
C GLY A 634 -20.92 11.23 -22.55
N LYS A 635 -22.13 10.76 -22.88
CA LYS A 635 -23.08 10.18 -21.94
C LYS A 635 -23.15 8.68 -22.08
N ASN A 636 -23.23 8.01 -20.93
CA ASN A 636 -23.35 6.56 -20.85
C ASN A 636 -24.82 6.14 -20.92
N TYR A 637 -25.09 5.15 -21.76
CA TYR A 637 -26.41 4.57 -21.93
C TYR A 637 -26.35 3.05 -21.79
N LEU A 638 -27.41 2.49 -21.22
CA LEU A 638 -27.64 1.06 -21.06
C LEU A 638 -28.75 0.65 -22.02
N VAL A 639 -28.56 -0.47 -22.71
CA VAL A 639 -29.39 -0.83 -23.87
C VAL A 639 -30.49 -1.84 -23.47
N PRO A 640 -31.77 -1.49 -23.64
CA PRO A 640 -32.89 -2.42 -23.51
C PRO A 640 -32.93 -3.47 -24.65
N VAL A 641 -33.55 -4.62 -24.42
CA VAL A 641 -33.53 -5.72 -25.41
C VAL A 641 -34.33 -5.43 -26.69
N ASP A 642 -35.28 -4.50 -26.63
CA ASP A 642 -36.11 -4.09 -27.77
C ASP A 642 -35.57 -2.86 -28.52
N ALA A 643 -34.44 -2.29 -28.08
CA ALA A 643 -33.87 -1.10 -28.68
C ALA A 643 -33.48 -1.32 -30.15
N SER A 644 -33.86 -0.36 -31.02
CA SER A 644 -33.48 -0.29 -32.42
C SER A 644 -32.70 1.00 -32.68
N LEU A 645 -31.37 0.91 -32.55
CA LEU A 645 -30.45 2.04 -32.53
C LEU A 645 -29.75 2.22 -33.89
N LYS A 646 -30.49 2.74 -34.88
CA LYS A 646 -29.95 2.99 -36.24
C LYS A 646 -29.27 4.36 -36.38
N THR A 647 -29.57 5.29 -35.47
CA THR A 647 -28.99 6.64 -35.43
C THR A 647 -28.62 7.06 -34.02
N ASP A 648 -27.66 7.96 -33.88
CA ASP A 648 -27.28 8.63 -32.62
C ASP A 648 -28.48 9.25 -31.87
N ARG A 649 -29.42 9.88 -32.58
CA ARG A 649 -30.65 10.45 -31.98
C ARG A 649 -31.55 9.41 -31.34
N GLN A 650 -31.57 8.19 -31.88
CA GLN A 650 -32.40 7.11 -31.35
C GLN A 650 -31.85 6.56 -30.04
N VAL A 651 -30.56 6.69 -29.78
CA VAL A 651 -29.95 6.32 -28.49
C VAL A 651 -30.60 7.09 -27.34
N ALA A 652 -30.67 8.42 -27.45
CA ALA A 652 -31.26 9.24 -26.41
C ALA A 652 -32.78 9.01 -26.21
N LEU A 653 -33.46 8.44 -27.22
CA LEU A 653 -34.90 8.17 -27.19
C LEU A 653 -35.24 6.76 -26.74
N GLN A 654 -34.37 5.77 -26.97
CA GLN A 654 -34.66 4.35 -26.78
C GLN A 654 -33.78 3.66 -25.73
N ALA A 655 -32.63 4.23 -25.38
CA ALA A 655 -31.76 3.68 -24.33
C ALA A 655 -32.00 4.40 -22.98
N ILE A 656 -31.47 3.82 -21.91
CA ILE A 656 -31.57 4.37 -20.56
C ILE A 656 -30.25 5.04 -20.22
N SER A 657 -30.24 6.31 -19.81
CA SER A 657 -28.99 6.95 -19.41
C SER A 657 -28.54 6.48 -18.03
N LEU A 658 -27.22 6.44 -17.80
CA LEU A 658 -26.69 6.14 -16.47
C LEU A 658 -27.12 7.18 -15.42
N ASP A 659 -27.34 8.43 -15.84
CA ASP A 659 -27.89 9.48 -14.97
C ASP A 659 -29.29 9.13 -14.46
N GLN A 660 -30.14 8.51 -15.29
CA GLN A 660 -31.45 8.03 -14.86
C GLN A 660 -31.32 6.91 -13.82
N MET A 661 -30.35 6.00 -13.98
CA MET A 661 -30.07 4.97 -12.98
C MET A 661 -29.55 5.57 -11.66
N MET A 662 -28.62 6.51 -11.72
CA MET A 662 -28.12 7.20 -10.53
C MET A 662 -29.24 8.00 -9.84
N GLY A 663 -30.12 8.63 -10.62
CA GLY A 663 -31.32 9.29 -10.10
C GLY A 663 -32.23 8.36 -9.29
N ALA A 664 -32.38 7.11 -9.72
CA ALA A 664 -33.22 6.13 -9.02
C ALA A 664 -32.68 5.76 -7.62
N ILE A 665 -31.36 5.83 -7.37
CA ILE A 665 -30.78 5.50 -6.05
C ILE A 665 -30.56 6.71 -5.14
N ASN A 666 -30.72 7.93 -5.65
CA ASN A 666 -30.44 9.16 -4.90
C ASN A 666 -31.25 9.30 -3.61
N GLY A 667 -32.42 8.66 -3.54
CA GLY A 667 -33.27 8.61 -2.34
C GLY A 667 -32.66 7.93 -1.12
N ALA A 668 -31.66 7.05 -1.31
CA ALA A 668 -31.08 6.27 -0.21
C ALA A 668 -30.25 7.14 0.73
N LYS A 669 -30.37 6.83 2.03
CA LYS A 669 -29.88 7.68 3.12
C LYS A 669 -28.39 7.55 3.44
N LYS A 670 -27.80 6.37 3.22
CA LYS A 670 -26.42 6.07 3.65
C LYS A 670 -25.52 5.68 2.48
N LEU A 671 -25.96 4.74 1.63
CA LEU A 671 -25.10 4.18 0.60
C LEU A 671 -25.85 4.00 -0.73
N ARG A 672 -25.21 4.46 -1.80
CA ARG A 672 -25.74 4.41 -3.17
C ARG A 672 -24.70 3.76 -4.06
N LEU A 673 -25.01 2.58 -4.59
CA LEU A 673 -24.08 1.80 -5.40
C LEU A 673 -24.67 1.48 -6.77
N VAL A 674 -23.84 1.57 -7.81
CA VAL A 674 -24.15 1.03 -9.13
C VAL A 674 -23.01 0.11 -9.57
N PHE A 675 -23.31 -1.13 -9.93
CA PHE A 675 -22.40 -2.07 -10.56
C PHE A 675 -22.76 -2.18 -12.04
N LEU A 676 -21.81 -1.89 -12.94
CA LEU A 676 -22.00 -1.95 -14.38
C LEU A 676 -21.10 -3.01 -15.01
N ASP A 677 -21.70 -4.14 -15.33
CA ASP A 677 -21.11 -5.24 -16.09
C ASP A 677 -21.57 -5.18 -17.55
N ALA A 678 -21.32 -4.03 -18.18
CA ALA A 678 -21.78 -3.78 -19.53
C ALA A 678 -20.72 -4.16 -20.58
N CYS A 679 -21.12 -4.95 -21.59
CA CYS A 679 -20.34 -5.22 -22.79
C CYS A 679 -20.15 -3.93 -23.61
N ARG A 680 -18.92 -3.70 -24.05
CA ARG A 680 -18.42 -2.40 -24.57
C ARG A 680 -17.92 -2.46 -26.02
N ASP A 681 -17.88 -3.63 -26.64
CA ASP A 681 -17.78 -3.80 -28.10
C ASP A 681 -19.20 -3.95 -28.69
N ASP A 682 -19.95 -2.85 -28.69
CA ASP A 682 -21.38 -2.88 -28.96
C ASP A 682 -21.68 -3.06 -30.47
N PRO A 683 -22.40 -4.12 -30.88
CA PRO A 683 -22.78 -4.38 -32.27
C PRO A 683 -23.72 -3.32 -32.87
N PHE A 684 -24.47 -2.55 -32.06
CA PHE A 684 -25.27 -1.42 -32.53
C PHE A 684 -24.40 -0.32 -33.14
N LEU A 685 -23.20 -0.06 -32.58
CA LEU A 685 -22.27 0.95 -33.11
C LEU A 685 -21.78 0.60 -34.52
N LYS A 686 -21.69 -0.70 -34.85
CA LYS A 686 -21.26 -1.19 -36.17
C LYS A 686 -22.33 -0.97 -37.25
N GLN A 687 -23.59 -0.76 -36.85
CA GLN A 687 -24.74 -0.62 -37.75
C GLN A 687 -25.34 0.80 -37.77
N MET A 688 -24.82 1.71 -36.93
CA MET A 688 -25.40 3.04 -36.69
C MET A 688 -24.91 4.09 -37.70
N THR A 689 -25.83 4.95 -38.14
CA THR A 689 -25.54 6.15 -38.93
C THR A 689 -25.51 7.39 -38.05
N PHE A 690 -24.43 8.17 -38.13
CA PHE A 690 -24.22 9.39 -37.33
C PHE A 690 -24.56 10.65 -38.12
N ALA A 691 -25.26 11.60 -37.52
CA ALA A 691 -25.74 12.80 -38.21
C ALA A 691 -24.62 13.82 -38.51
N THR A 692 -23.49 13.77 -37.81
CA THR A 692 -22.37 14.70 -37.97
C THR A 692 -21.03 13.94 -38.06
N ALA A 693 -20.20 14.28 -39.06
CA ALA A 693 -18.92 13.62 -39.28
C ALA A 693 -17.88 13.98 -38.20
N LYS A 694 -17.26 12.95 -37.61
CA LYS A 694 -16.00 12.96 -36.84
C LYS A 694 -15.98 13.83 -35.57
N ARG A 695 -16.52 13.32 -34.46
CA ARG A 695 -15.92 13.53 -33.12
C ARG A 695 -15.87 12.22 -32.35
N SER A 696 -14.66 11.94 -31.84
CA SER A 696 -14.18 10.78 -31.07
C SER A 696 -15.23 9.77 -30.59
N MET A 697 -15.32 8.65 -31.30
CA MET A 697 -15.89 7.42 -30.73
C MET A 697 -14.84 6.86 -29.74
N SER A 698 -15.16 6.88 -28.45
CA SER A 698 -14.35 6.19 -27.43
C SER A 698 -14.72 4.70 -27.43
N ARG A 699 -13.73 3.81 -27.36
CA ARG A 699 -14.00 2.40 -26.99
C ARG A 699 -14.52 2.39 -25.54
N GLY A 700 -15.66 1.78 -25.26
CA GLY A 700 -16.20 1.67 -23.89
C GLY A 700 -16.82 2.94 -23.30
N LEU A 701 -17.33 2.82 -22.05
CA LEU A 701 -18.09 3.86 -21.35
C LEU A 701 -17.25 5.12 -21.02
N ALA A 702 -17.89 6.28 -21.02
CA ALA A 702 -17.31 7.56 -20.63
C ALA A 702 -17.09 7.63 -19.11
N ARG A 703 -16.08 8.39 -18.69
CA ARG A 703 -15.86 8.73 -17.28
C ARG A 703 -17.04 9.54 -16.72
N ILE A 704 -17.41 9.25 -15.48
CA ILE A 704 -18.47 9.96 -14.74
C ILE A 704 -17.94 10.55 -13.44
N GLU A 705 -18.67 11.53 -12.90
CA GLU A 705 -18.39 12.16 -11.60
C GLU A 705 -19.66 12.11 -10.73
N PRO A 706 -19.90 11.00 -10.00
CA PRO A 706 -21.08 10.85 -9.15
C PRO A 706 -21.08 11.83 -7.98
N GLU A 707 -22.26 12.16 -7.47
CA GLU A 707 -22.40 12.94 -6.23
C GLU A 707 -21.78 12.22 -5.01
N THR A 708 -21.35 12.99 -4.02
CA THR A 708 -20.80 12.47 -2.75
C THR A 708 -21.73 11.45 -2.10
N GLY A 709 -21.21 10.27 -1.74
CA GLY A 709 -22.02 9.19 -1.19
C GLY A 709 -22.54 8.20 -2.23
N THR A 710 -22.25 8.43 -3.51
CA THR A 710 -22.51 7.50 -4.61
C THR A 710 -21.20 6.90 -5.10
N LEU A 711 -21.19 5.59 -5.30
CA LEU A 711 -20.08 4.86 -5.90
C LEU A 711 -20.59 4.06 -7.08
N VAL A 712 -19.86 4.12 -8.19
CA VAL A 712 -20.17 3.39 -9.41
C VAL A 712 -18.98 2.53 -9.79
N ALA A 713 -19.15 1.21 -9.78
CA ALA A 713 -18.14 0.22 -10.10
C ALA A 713 -18.35 -0.29 -11.53
N TYR A 714 -17.37 -0.03 -12.40
CA TYR A 714 -17.35 -0.51 -13.78
C TYR A 714 -16.55 -1.81 -13.89
N ALA A 715 -17.05 -2.76 -14.68
CA ALA A 715 -16.34 -3.98 -15.01
C ALA A 715 -15.02 -3.75 -15.77
N ALA A 716 -14.89 -2.63 -16.48
CA ALA A 716 -13.65 -2.20 -17.12
C ALA A 716 -13.49 -0.66 -17.01
N ARG A 717 -12.26 -0.16 -16.94
CA ARG A 717 -11.96 1.29 -16.97
C ARG A 717 -12.52 1.97 -18.21
N ASP A 718 -12.73 3.29 -18.15
CA ASP A 718 -13.11 4.08 -19.33
C ASP A 718 -12.11 3.86 -20.47
N GLY A 719 -12.59 3.81 -21.72
CA GLY A 719 -11.72 3.51 -22.86
C GLY A 719 -11.48 2.02 -23.14
N ALA A 720 -11.80 1.12 -22.20
CA ALA A 720 -11.52 -0.32 -22.29
C ALA A 720 -12.78 -1.17 -22.46
N VAL A 721 -12.61 -2.37 -23.04
CA VAL A 721 -13.67 -3.36 -23.29
C VAL A 721 -13.68 -4.39 -22.16
N ALA A 722 -14.85 -4.77 -21.68
CA ALA A 722 -15.00 -5.88 -20.73
C ALA A 722 -15.11 -7.20 -21.50
N ALA A 723 -14.49 -8.27 -20.98
CA ALA A 723 -14.60 -9.60 -21.56
C ALA A 723 -15.95 -10.23 -21.17
N ASP A 724 -16.65 -10.79 -22.16
CA ASP A 724 -17.99 -11.37 -21.98
C ASP A 724 -17.96 -12.77 -21.32
N GLY A 725 -16.77 -13.28 -20.97
CA GLY A 725 -16.58 -14.63 -20.43
C GLY A 725 -16.77 -15.74 -21.47
N ASN A 726 -16.61 -17.00 -21.05
CA ASN A 726 -16.89 -18.15 -21.91
C ASN A 726 -18.38 -18.50 -21.87
N ALA A 727 -18.92 -19.05 -22.96
CA ALA A 727 -20.32 -19.50 -23.01
C ALA A 727 -20.63 -20.51 -21.88
N GLY A 728 -21.66 -20.22 -21.08
CA GLY A 728 -22.07 -21.03 -19.93
C GLY A 728 -21.33 -20.73 -18.61
N SER A 729 -20.55 -19.63 -18.55
CA SER A 729 -19.91 -19.13 -17.33
C SER A 729 -20.26 -17.66 -17.08
N HIS A 730 -20.18 -17.23 -15.82
CA HIS A 730 -20.34 -15.83 -15.45
C HIS A 730 -19.25 -14.95 -16.05
N SER A 731 -19.51 -13.66 -16.23
CA SER A 731 -18.45 -12.72 -16.61
C SER A 731 -17.30 -12.74 -15.59
N PRO A 732 -16.07 -12.36 -15.96
CA PRO A 732 -14.97 -12.24 -15.00
C PRO A 732 -15.29 -11.28 -13.86
N PHE A 733 -15.96 -10.17 -14.17
CA PHE A 733 -16.37 -9.19 -13.17
C PHE A 733 -17.41 -9.73 -12.21
N THR A 734 -18.44 -10.39 -12.73
CA THR A 734 -19.51 -10.97 -11.90
C THR A 734 -18.99 -12.12 -11.06
N THR A 735 -18.11 -12.97 -11.60
CA THR A 735 -17.44 -14.04 -10.84
C THR A 735 -16.69 -13.44 -9.65
N ALA A 736 -15.78 -12.49 -9.91
CA ALA A 736 -15.00 -11.84 -8.86
C ALA A 736 -15.89 -11.11 -7.84
N LEU A 737 -16.97 -10.45 -8.31
CA LEU A 737 -17.93 -9.80 -7.43
C LEU A 737 -18.63 -10.80 -6.51
N LEU A 738 -19.12 -11.93 -7.03
CA LEU A 738 -19.82 -12.95 -6.25
C LEU A 738 -18.91 -13.62 -5.19
N ASP A 739 -17.63 -13.79 -5.51
CA ASP A 739 -16.61 -14.37 -4.63
C ASP A 739 -16.28 -13.43 -3.46
N ASN A 740 -16.26 -12.13 -3.70
CA ASN A 740 -15.85 -11.13 -2.72
C ASN A 740 -17.02 -10.46 -1.98
N ILE A 741 -18.20 -10.40 -2.59
CA ILE A 741 -19.35 -9.71 -1.99
C ILE A 741 -19.90 -10.52 -0.82
N GLY A 742 -19.97 -9.87 0.34
CA GLY A 742 -20.43 -10.52 1.56
C GLY A 742 -19.35 -11.26 2.35
N THR A 743 -18.07 -11.14 1.98
CA THR A 743 -16.97 -11.63 2.82
C THR A 743 -17.01 -10.97 4.20
N PRO A 744 -17.19 -11.73 5.30
CA PRO A 744 -17.43 -11.15 6.61
C PRO A 744 -16.29 -10.24 7.11
N GLY A 745 -16.63 -8.99 7.41
CA GLY A 745 -15.67 -7.99 7.91
C GLY A 745 -14.70 -7.45 6.87
N VAL A 746 -14.96 -7.64 5.58
CA VAL A 746 -14.23 -6.93 4.52
C VAL A 746 -15.00 -5.65 4.18
N GLU A 747 -14.33 -4.51 4.38
CA GLU A 747 -14.87 -3.19 4.06
C GLU A 747 -15.04 -3.03 2.53
N LEU A 748 -16.06 -2.29 2.11
CA LEU A 748 -16.48 -2.12 0.72
C LEU A 748 -15.36 -1.71 -0.25
N ASN A 749 -14.54 -0.70 0.06
CA ASN A 749 -13.43 -0.29 -0.81
C ASN A 749 -12.34 -1.36 -0.89
N LEU A 750 -12.06 -2.08 0.21
CA LEU A 750 -11.17 -3.25 0.15
C LEU A 750 -11.78 -4.38 -0.68
N MET A 751 -13.08 -4.65 -0.55
CA MET A 751 -13.81 -5.64 -1.33
C MET A 751 -13.69 -5.33 -2.83
N LEU A 752 -13.93 -4.08 -3.24
CA LEU A 752 -13.83 -3.67 -4.64
C LEU A 752 -12.39 -3.71 -5.18
N ARG A 753 -11.38 -3.49 -4.34
CA ARG A 753 -9.98 -3.70 -4.72
C ARG A 753 -9.68 -5.17 -4.96
N LYS A 754 -10.20 -6.07 -4.10
CA LYS A 754 -10.08 -7.52 -4.31
C LYS A 754 -10.80 -7.96 -5.60
N VAL A 755 -12.01 -7.45 -5.86
CA VAL A 755 -12.72 -7.69 -7.13
C VAL A 755 -11.86 -7.24 -8.31
N ARG A 756 -11.24 -6.06 -8.26
CA ARG A 756 -10.32 -5.60 -9.32
C ARG A 756 -9.14 -6.56 -9.51
N ASP A 757 -8.45 -6.92 -8.43
CA ASP A 757 -7.28 -7.80 -8.49
C ASP A 757 -7.63 -9.19 -9.03
N ASP A 758 -8.82 -9.71 -8.69
CA ASP A 758 -9.30 -11.01 -9.15
C ASP A 758 -9.70 -10.98 -10.63
N VAL A 759 -10.35 -9.91 -11.11
CA VAL A 759 -10.64 -9.74 -12.54
C VAL A 759 -9.35 -9.59 -13.35
N MET A 760 -8.41 -8.77 -12.88
CA MET A 760 -7.12 -8.60 -13.58
C MET A 760 -6.37 -9.93 -13.67
N ARG A 761 -6.39 -10.73 -12.60
CA ARG A 761 -5.79 -12.07 -12.59
C ARG A 761 -6.50 -13.05 -13.53
N ALA A 762 -7.83 -13.04 -13.53
CA ALA A 762 -8.64 -13.95 -14.36
C ALA A 762 -8.61 -13.61 -15.86
N THR A 763 -8.19 -12.39 -16.21
CA THR A 763 -8.15 -11.89 -17.58
C THR A 763 -6.73 -11.59 -18.07
N ASP A 764 -5.69 -12.09 -17.39
CA ASP A 764 -4.29 -11.82 -17.73
C ASP A 764 -3.96 -10.32 -17.89
N ASN A 765 -4.61 -9.49 -17.07
CA ASN A 765 -4.58 -8.02 -17.08
C ASN A 765 -5.21 -7.34 -18.31
N GLU A 766 -6.00 -8.06 -19.11
CA GLU A 766 -6.73 -7.47 -20.25
C GLU A 766 -7.94 -6.64 -19.81
N GLN A 767 -8.56 -6.98 -18.68
CA GLN A 767 -9.69 -6.27 -18.10
C GLN A 767 -9.33 -5.70 -16.71
N GLU A 768 -9.56 -4.40 -16.53
CA GLU A 768 -9.29 -3.70 -15.28
C GLU A 768 -10.58 -3.00 -14.78
N PRO A 769 -11.24 -3.53 -13.74
CA PRO A 769 -12.36 -2.85 -13.10
C PRO A 769 -11.96 -1.50 -12.49
N PHE A 770 -12.87 -0.53 -12.54
CA PHE A 770 -12.62 0.81 -12.04
C PHE A 770 -13.82 1.38 -11.28
N ASN A 771 -13.58 2.15 -10.22
CA ASN A 771 -14.63 2.74 -9.39
C ASN A 771 -14.62 4.28 -9.52
N TYR A 772 -15.79 4.88 -9.75
CA TYR A 772 -15.99 6.33 -9.78
C TYR A 772 -16.85 6.76 -8.58
N GLY A 773 -16.58 7.97 -8.08
CA GLY A 773 -17.25 8.53 -6.91
C GLY A 773 -16.45 8.33 -5.62
N SER A 774 -17.01 8.79 -4.51
CA SER A 774 -16.36 8.69 -3.20
C SER A 774 -17.39 8.41 -2.11
N LEU A 775 -17.03 7.51 -1.20
CA LEU A 775 -17.84 7.20 -0.03
C LEU A 775 -17.47 8.11 1.14
N PRO A 776 -18.41 8.44 2.04
CA PRO A 776 -18.12 9.12 3.29
C PRO A 776 -17.13 8.29 4.13
N GLY A 777 -16.43 8.90 5.09
CA GLY A 777 -15.42 8.23 5.92
C GLY A 777 -15.94 7.15 6.89
N GLN A 778 -17.17 6.68 6.71
CA GLN A 778 -17.76 5.57 7.45
C GLN A 778 -17.45 4.26 6.73
N GLU A 779 -17.12 3.21 7.48
CA GLU A 779 -16.88 1.88 6.93
C GLU A 779 -18.20 1.19 6.59
N TYR A 780 -18.30 0.64 5.37
CA TYR A 780 -19.48 -0.09 4.89
C TYR A 780 -19.14 -1.56 4.68
N TYR A 781 -20.02 -2.45 5.14
CA TYR A 781 -19.83 -3.90 5.08
C TYR A 781 -21.10 -4.59 4.57
N PHE A 782 -20.98 -5.39 3.50
CA PHE A 782 -22.08 -6.24 3.06
C PHE A 782 -22.39 -7.35 4.08
N SER A 783 -21.37 -7.85 4.79
CA SER A 783 -21.52 -8.79 5.90
C SER A 783 -20.60 -8.39 7.06
N ARG A 784 -21.15 -8.29 8.28
CA ARG A 784 -20.39 -7.98 9.51
C ARG A 784 -19.95 -9.30 10.16
N ARG A 785 -18.80 -9.30 10.86
CA ARG A 785 -18.23 -10.48 11.52
C ARG A 785 -19.06 -11.01 12.68
#